data_AF-A0A413DZV1-F1
#
_entry.id   AF-A0A413DZV1-F1
#
_cell.length_a   1.000
_cell.length_b   1.000
_cell.length_c   1.000
_cell.angle_alpha   90.00
_cell.angle_beta   90.00
_cell.angle_gamma   90.00
#
_symmetry.space_group_name_H-M   'P 1'
#
loop_
_entity.id
_entity.type
_entity.pdbx_description
1 polymer ?
#
loop_
_entity_poly.entity_id
_entity_poly.type
_entity_poly.pdbx_seq_one_letter_code
_entity_poly.pdbx_strand_id
1 'polypeptide(L)'
;MTTLDIALSFVISYVAGIVPADCFCNHKSMTEKLELCFKRAVNKWTNNPETQNAVGEHMRKYLPQLKDFIAHKPIGRHPKENDLLRLWAEEILNDTECNTFLLEHEHQIMALKLEEGCITAKEILEDTNNIKAQIEQLRNRGITKSSVYWEQWASGPNRIKLNTNILLAGREKEKQKVIESCNAPCCLYVEATSTKEAIAFVVAAIINESNVLAERAIVATNNETYKDIVENSNGMIFVTDIQENAHYVVSRRHTVILCVCPSDKNNEACTIHLPRLDREGFISSLVGSGVNEAKARSLAVDSARDISVLRNLLGFTDKIPVWQTTENIRLIIPALLLGEWHEEWQGDKDLVESITEKNYDNYIEEITPLLFADEAPLIRIGKIWKIKSPFDLLRQLGSYITSSHLDRFAEVVEWVLQDDDPDAEDKMNEKGLRWWQNKQAFSERIKEGVFQSLTLLSIVPCHIQDNKDWVDCFIENKFKDFDLKRYLTHRHNLQWLVEASPSSFIKFIQDDIKKGSPLLNQIMDVKHKDFSIIGTEIYYTELLFALEALAWDEQYLFDTTYILMHLCSYPNDSNYANKPINTLLSIYRFGLPQTYAPFETRLEILKSCATKHPKTISTLCVLLLKGLSEQVFMPNAHFRWRMRNRKESPNYIPSIPTTHVIAIVQLLLATSEFSVENIKEMVNLSFDNYLRSCRTMFLDAISKYKDKIKGNEEITDCLREKINWHLQYQKSNWALSKEELVPFEKLLSEIESDDILIKNKYLFENFLIKAPDYKDYDNDFLKKNKETREIRAKIIKQIINEKGLDAVWPFAETVKYKEGVANALFDLYGTDIRGEIYKKYCNGDLSKTFVNRYFSSIYSGQGESAYMSMIEELNSISQKHISIILSAPGYQQTLADFASTLNKDVEKEYWEDVNILSCPEEKYGNIIWKLCSVKRYTDILHIIRIKNDENTISTDIKIRVLCEMVTNGAWDILRSHMYEISDILKTISLPKDNTTKSLLLQMEFLIYDNLRHYMNAHEIHLIQEINKEPSLLMEIYALVFKADDGFEEECSQDNTQVKLKLTMANLAYRFIHNYHEVPCSDFSGEVDENALSKYFEELKRLAKQYHRTNIFPMIIGQILGNFRETEDYPSEMFCRFVEHFNDDRIDSEIRCALFNRRGMTTRSPFEGGTIERHHIQTFTKYRDKARYHSPRLTRIFEKLIKEYQQMAEKEDNEAKLLDITN
;
A
#
# COMPACT_ATOMS: atom_id res chain seq x y z
N MET A 1 16.02 -21.40 -53.99
CA MET A 1 14.63 -21.23 -54.44
C MET A 1 14.20 -22.52 -55.09
N THR A 2 13.05 -23.06 -54.69
CA THR A 2 12.49 -24.27 -55.32
C THR A 2 12.00 -23.92 -56.73
N THR A 3 11.92 -24.89 -57.64
CA THR A 3 11.33 -24.72 -58.99
C THR A 3 9.92 -24.12 -58.95
N LEU A 4 9.21 -24.35 -57.84
CA LEU A 4 7.93 -23.72 -57.50
C LEU A 4 8.06 -22.20 -57.29
N ASP A 5 9.06 -21.74 -56.54
CA ASP A 5 9.28 -20.32 -56.24
C ASP A 5 9.61 -19.49 -57.50
N ILE A 6 10.29 -20.10 -58.47
CA ILE A 6 10.68 -19.48 -59.74
C ILE A 6 9.49 -19.37 -60.69
N ALA A 7 8.71 -20.47 -60.83
CA ALA A 7 7.47 -20.49 -61.60
C ALA A 7 6.47 -19.42 -61.12
N LEU A 8 6.47 -19.15 -59.82
CA LEU A 8 5.57 -18.23 -59.17
C LEU A 8 6.03 -16.77 -59.22
N SER A 9 7.34 -16.52 -59.15
CA SER A 9 7.89 -15.19 -59.38
C SER A 9 7.60 -14.69 -60.80
N PHE A 10 7.50 -15.60 -61.78
CA PHE A 10 7.14 -15.29 -63.17
C PHE A 10 5.66 -14.89 -63.33
N VAL A 11 4.72 -15.67 -62.78
CA VAL A 11 3.28 -15.33 -62.81
C VAL A 11 3.03 -13.99 -62.12
N ILE A 12 3.71 -13.73 -60.99
CA ILE A 12 3.60 -12.45 -60.27
C ILE A 12 4.13 -11.27 -61.09
N SER A 13 5.19 -11.47 -61.88
CA SER A 13 5.78 -10.44 -62.74
C SER A 13 4.97 -10.17 -64.01
N TYR A 14 4.36 -11.22 -64.59
CA TYR A 14 3.42 -11.11 -65.70
C TYR A 14 2.15 -10.32 -65.33
N VAL A 15 1.61 -10.58 -64.14
CA VAL A 15 0.40 -9.92 -63.61
C VAL A 15 0.67 -8.48 -63.17
N ALA A 16 1.89 -8.17 -62.75
CA ALA A 16 2.28 -6.83 -62.35
C ALA A 16 2.66 -5.91 -63.53
N GLY A 17 2.74 -6.43 -64.76
CA GLY A 17 3.10 -5.64 -65.95
C GLY A 17 4.56 -5.17 -65.99
N ILE A 18 5.46 -5.85 -65.26
CA ILE A 18 6.85 -5.41 -65.02
C ILE A 18 7.83 -5.99 -66.07
N VAL A 19 7.37 -6.78 -67.03
CA VAL A 19 8.23 -7.26 -68.14
C VAL A 19 8.12 -6.29 -69.33
N PRO A 20 9.24 -5.86 -69.95
CA PRO A 20 9.20 -5.01 -71.14
C PRO A 20 8.33 -5.64 -72.24
N ALA A 21 7.48 -4.83 -72.87
CA ALA A 21 6.49 -5.28 -73.86
C ALA A 21 7.10 -6.03 -75.08
N ASP A 22 8.41 -5.90 -75.30
CA ASP A 22 9.09 -6.41 -76.49
C ASP A 22 9.57 -7.88 -76.37
N CYS A 23 9.53 -8.49 -75.18
CA CYS A 23 9.84 -9.92 -75.02
C CYS A 23 8.68 -10.86 -75.41
N PHE A 24 7.45 -10.34 -75.53
CA PHE A 24 6.25 -11.17 -75.76
C PHE A 24 5.70 -11.11 -77.18
N CYS A 25 6.35 -10.39 -78.10
CA CYS A 25 5.81 -10.18 -79.44
C CYS A 25 5.71 -11.45 -80.31
N ASN A 26 6.34 -12.57 -79.92
CA ASN A 26 6.31 -13.82 -80.68
C ASN A 26 5.49 -14.97 -80.06
N HIS A 27 4.87 -14.83 -78.89
CA HIS A 27 4.05 -15.90 -78.29
C HIS A 27 2.65 -15.41 -77.91
N LYS A 28 1.71 -15.51 -78.85
CA LYS A 28 0.28 -15.19 -78.63
C LYS A 28 -0.48 -16.15 -77.69
N SER A 29 0.15 -17.19 -77.12
CA SER A 29 -0.57 -18.29 -76.44
C SER A 29 -0.52 -18.33 -74.91
N MET A 30 0.18 -17.43 -74.20
CA MET A 30 0.41 -17.62 -72.75
C MET A 30 -0.82 -17.29 -71.87
N THR A 31 -1.54 -16.20 -72.16
CA THR A 31 -2.78 -15.86 -71.43
C THR A 31 -3.86 -16.90 -71.62
N GLU A 32 -4.02 -17.40 -72.85
CA GLU A 32 -5.00 -18.43 -73.20
C GLU A 32 -4.68 -19.76 -72.50
N LYS A 33 -3.39 -20.09 -72.32
CA LYS A 33 -2.93 -21.29 -71.61
C LYS A 33 -3.11 -21.19 -70.10
N LEU A 34 -2.84 -20.03 -69.49
CA LEU A 34 -3.13 -19.78 -68.07
C LEU A 34 -4.64 -19.87 -67.77
N GLU A 35 -5.46 -19.40 -68.72
CA GLU A 35 -6.91 -19.50 -68.64
C GLU A 35 -7.39 -20.95 -68.78
N LEU A 36 -6.74 -21.75 -69.63
CA LEU A 36 -6.97 -23.19 -69.73
C LEU A 36 -6.59 -23.94 -68.43
N CYS A 37 -5.45 -23.59 -67.82
CA CYS A 37 -5.01 -24.15 -66.54
C CYS A 37 -5.98 -23.78 -65.41
N PHE A 38 -6.48 -22.53 -65.40
CA PHE A 38 -7.50 -22.10 -64.45
C PHE A 38 -8.81 -22.86 -64.63
N LYS A 39 -9.30 -23.01 -65.87
CA LYS A 39 -10.52 -23.78 -66.16
C LYS A 39 -10.37 -25.26 -65.77
N ARG A 40 -9.20 -25.87 -65.96
CA ARG A 40 -8.89 -27.23 -65.47
C ARG A 40 -8.90 -27.32 -63.94
N ALA A 41 -8.33 -26.34 -63.26
CA ALA A 41 -8.33 -26.26 -61.80
C ALA A 41 -9.75 -26.09 -61.23
N VAL A 42 -10.56 -25.22 -61.84
CA VAL A 42 -11.97 -25.02 -61.48
C VAL A 42 -12.81 -26.29 -61.70
N ASN A 43 -12.54 -27.05 -62.76
CA ASN A 43 -13.20 -28.34 -63.01
C ASN A 43 -12.80 -29.44 -62.01
N LYS A 44 -11.57 -29.39 -61.46
CA LYS A 44 -11.09 -30.30 -60.41
C LYS A 44 -11.46 -29.85 -59.00
N TRP A 45 -11.85 -28.59 -58.84
CA TRP A 45 -12.16 -27.97 -57.55
C TRP A 45 -13.50 -28.46 -57.00
N THR A 46 -13.52 -29.12 -55.84
CA THR A 46 -14.72 -29.78 -55.30
C THR A 46 -15.74 -28.78 -54.73
N ASN A 47 -16.53 -28.16 -55.61
CA ASN A 47 -17.55 -27.16 -55.25
C ASN A 47 -18.83 -27.31 -56.10
N ASN A 48 -19.90 -26.58 -55.77
CA ASN A 48 -21.17 -26.75 -56.51
C ASN A 48 -21.03 -26.28 -57.99
N PRO A 49 -21.78 -26.87 -58.94
CA PRO A 49 -21.60 -26.61 -60.37
C PRO A 49 -21.89 -25.16 -60.78
N GLU A 50 -22.85 -24.49 -60.13
CA GLU A 50 -23.17 -23.09 -60.38
C GLU A 50 -22.01 -22.16 -60.00
N THR A 51 -21.33 -22.45 -58.89
CA THR A 51 -20.17 -21.70 -58.40
C THR A 51 -18.94 -21.99 -59.26
N GLN A 52 -18.73 -23.24 -59.69
CA GLN A 52 -17.65 -23.57 -60.63
C GLN A 52 -17.81 -22.80 -61.95
N ASN A 53 -19.02 -22.75 -62.52
CA ASN A 53 -19.28 -21.97 -63.74
C ASN A 53 -19.09 -20.46 -63.52
N ALA A 54 -19.60 -19.90 -62.42
CA ALA A 54 -19.43 -18.48 -62.11
C ALA A 54 -17.96 -18.08 -61.87
N VAL A 55 -17.16 -18.97 -61.28
CA VAL A 55 -15.74 -18.73 -60.99
C VAL A 55 -14.86 -18.95 -62.23
N GLY A 56 -15.14 -19.99 -63.03
CA GLY A 56 -14.38 -20.37 -64.22
C GLY A 56 -14.32 -19.29 -65.32
N GLU A 57 -15.31 -18.39 -65.35
CA GLU A 57 -15.39 -17.27 -66.30
C GLU A 57 -14.68 -16.00 -65.79
N HIS A 58 -14.08 -16.02 -64.59
CA HIS A 58 -13.52 -14.84 -63.92
C HIS A 58 -12.08 -15.02 -63.41
N MET A 59 -11.21 -15.68 -64.21
CA MET A 59 -9.79 -15.92 -63.88
C MET A 59 -9.05 -14.67 -63.35
N ARG A 60 -9.22 -13.52 -64.02
CA ARG A 60 -8.49 -12.28 -63.69
C ARG A 60 -8.75 -11.76 -62.28
N LYS A 61 -9.90 -12.11 -61.67
CA LYS A 61 -10.24 -11.72 -60.29
C LYS A 61 -9.40 -12.47 -59.25
N TYR A 62 -9.03 -13.72 -59.55
CA TYR A 62 -8.30 -14.61 -58.64
C TYR A 62 -6.77 -14.53 -58.80
N LEU A 63 -6.28 -13.85 -59.84
CA LEU A 63 -4.85 -13.60 -60.10
C LEU A 63 -4.12 -12.93 -58.90
N PRO A 64 -4.64 -11.82 -58.30
CA PRO A 64 -3.99 -11.19 -57.14
C PRO A 64 -4.04 -12.06 -55.89
N GLN A 65 -5.09 -12.87 -55.75
CA GLN A 65 -5.28 -13.78 -54.62
C GLN A 65 -4.30 -14.96 -54.70
N LEU A 66 -4.05 -15.48 -55.91
CA LEU A 66 -2.98 -16.45 -56.17
C LEU A 66 -1.62 -15.86 -55.77
N LYS A 67 -1.32 -14.61 -56.19
CA LYS A 67 -0.09 -13.91 -55.80
C LYS A 67 0.10 -13.83 -54.28
N ASP A 68 -0.93 -13.44 -53.54
CA ASP A 68 -0.83 -13.32 -52.09
C ASP A 68 -0.90 -14.68 -51.34
N PHE A 69 -1.49 -15.71 -51.95
CA PHE A 69 -1.51 -17.09 -51.42
C PHE A 69 -0.12 -17.71 -51.47
N ILE A 70 0.60 -17.54 -52.58
CA ILE A 70 1.97 -18.04 -52.72
C ILE A 70 2.99 -17.24 -51.90
N ALA A 71 2.78 -15.93 -51.71
CA ALA A 71 3.66 -15.11 -50.88
C ALA A 71 3.54 -15.39 -49.36
N HIS A 72 2.75 -16.39 -48.95
CA HIS A 72 2.50 -16.76 -47.55
C HIS A 72 2.06 -15.57 -46.67
N LYS A 73 1.39 -14.56 -47.25
CA LYS A 73 0.92 -13.39 -46.49
C LYS A 73 -0.17 -13.79 -45.50
N PRO A 74 -0.17 -13.25 -44.26
CA PRO A 74 -1.10 -13.64 -43.20
C PRO A 74 -2.47 -12.98 -43.39
N ILE A 75 -3.19 -13.35 -44.45
CA ILE A 75 -4.51 -12.83 -44.81
C ILE A 75 -5.51 -13.97 -44.65
N GLY A 76 -6.57 -13.76 -43.85
CA GLY A 76 -7.62 -14.76 -43.62
C GLY A 76 -8.42 -15.03 -44.90
N ARG A 77 -8.25 -16.22 -45.49
CA ARG A 77 -8.97 -16.68 -46.69
C ARG A 77 -9.87 -17.87 -46.40
N HIS A 78 -10.95 -17.99 -47.16
CA HIS A 78 -11.88 -19.11 -47.01
C HIS A 78 -11.21 -20.44 -47.48
N PRO A 79 -11.37 -21.57 -46.76
CA PRO A 79 -10.65 -22.82 -47.07
C PRO A 79 -10.86 -23.31 -48.51
N LYS A 80 -12.08 -23.18 -49.04
CA LYS A 80 -12.37 -23.56 -50.44
C LYS A 80 -11.65 -22.69 -51.47
N GLU A 81 -11.43 -21.42 -51.17
CA GLU A 81 -10.67 -20.52 -52.06
C GLU A 81 -9.20 -20.93 -52.09
N ASN A 82 -8.62 -21.26 -50.93
CA ASN A 82 -7.26 -21.81 -50.84
C ASN A 82 -7.10 -23.13 -51.62
N ASP A 83 -8.10 -24.03 -51.57
CA ASP A 83 -8.09 -25.26 -52.37
C ASP A 83 -8.07 -24.97 -53.88
N LEU A 84 -8.85 -23.99 -54.35
CA LEU A 84 -8.84 -23.60 -55.77
C LEU A 84 -7.48 -23.02 -56.19
N LEU A 85 -6.90 -22.15 -55.37
CA LEU A 85 -5.61 -21.52 -55.64
C LEU A 85 -4.47 -22.55 -55.64
N ARG A 86 -4.53 -23.56 -54.76
CA ARG A 86 -3.57 -24.68 -54.76
C ARG A 86 -3.68 -25.52 -56.03
N LEU A 87 -4.90 -25.94 -56.40
CA LEU A 87 -5.14 -26.71 -57.62
C LEU A 87 -4.72 -25.95 -58.88
N TRP A 88 -4.90 -24.63 -58.89
CA TRP A 88 -4.48 -23.80 -60.01
C TRP A 88 -2.96 -23.68 -60.12
N ALA A 89 -2.25 -23.52 -59.01
CA ALA A 89 -0.79 -23.55 -59.00
C ALA A 89 -0.24 -24.90 -59.50
N GLU A 90 -0.87 -26.02 -59.13
CA GLU A 90 -0.50 -27.36 -59.58
C GLU A 90 -0.73 -27.56 -61.09
N GLU A 91 -1.84 -27.09 -61.66
CA GLU A 91 -2.10 -27.18 -63.11
C GLU A 91 -1.13 -26.34 -63.95
N ILE A 92 -0.68 -25.19 -63.43
CA ILE A 92 0.31 -24.34 -64.11
C ILE A 92 1.68 -25.05 -64.24
N LEU A 93 2.08 -25.82 -63.23
CA LEU A 93 3.37 -26.53 -63.21
C LEU A 93 3.37 -27.79 -64.08
N ASN A 94 2.19 -28.40 -64.25
CA ASN A 94 2.00 -29.63 -65.02
C ASN A 94 1.83 -29.38 -66.54
N ASP A 95 1.67 -28.13 -66.98
CA ASP A 95 1.58 -27.78 -68.40
C ASP A 95 2.99 -27.61 -69.03
N THR A 96 3.27 -28.40 -70.06
CA THR A 96 4.59 -28.54 -70.67
C THR A 96 5.11 -27.27 -71.34
N GLU A 97 4.23 -26.41 -71.87
CA GLU A 97 4.62 -25.14 -72.49
C GLU A 97 4.92 -24.07 -71.43
N CYS A 98 4.11 -24.00 -70.37
CA CYS A 98 4.38 -23.13 -69.23
C CYS A 98 5.72 -23.46 -68.57
N ASN A 99 6.02 -24.74 -68.37
CA ASN A 99 7.26 -25.17 -67.71
C ASN A 99 8.53 -24.95 -68.57
N THR A 100 8.43 -25.12 -69.88
CA THR A 100 9.57 -24.87 -70.81
C THR A 100 9.89 -23.38 -70.90
N PHE A 101 8.87 -22.52 -70.94
CA PHE A 101 9.03 -21.06 -70.94
C PHE A 101 9.66 -20.54 -69.64
N LEU A 102 9.33 -21.18 -68.50
CA LEU A 102 9.85 -20.84 -67.17
C LEU A 102 11.35 -21.16 -67.00
N LEU A 103 11.85 -22.21 -67.64
CA LEU A 103 13.27 -22.61 -67.58
C LEU A 103 14.16 -21.76 -68.51
N GLU A 104 13.64 -21.29 -69.65
CA GLU A 104 14.43 -20.47 -70.60
C GLU A 104 14.67 -19.02 -70.11
N HIS A 105 13.83 -18.47 -69.23
CA HIS A 105 13.93 -17.08 -68.75
C HIS A 105 14.48 -16.94 -67.31
N GLU A 106 14.88 -18.04 -66.67
CA GLU A 106 15.39 -18.06 -65.29
C GLU A 106 16.64 -17.15 -65.10
N HIS A 107 17.56 -17.18 -66.07
CA HIS A 107 18.79 -16.38 -66.05
C HIS A 107 18.58 -14.88 -66.32
N GLN A 108 17.54 -14.49 -67.09
CA GLN A 108 17.24 -13.07 -67.36
C GLN A 108 16.51 -12.40 -66.19
N ILE A 109 15.72 -13.15 -65.42
CA ILE A 109 15.00 -12.64 -64.25
C ILE A 109 15.95 -12.41 -63.05
N MET A 110 17.00 -13.24 -62.90
CA MET A 110 18.08 -12.97 -61.94
C MET A 110 18.91 -11.74 -62.33
N ALA A 111 19.14 -11.51 -63.63
CA ALA A 111 19.87 -10.35 -64.13
C ALA A 111 19.08 -9.03 -63.92
N LEU A 112 17.79 -9.00 -64.22
CA LEU A 112 16.94 -7.81 -64.05
C LEU A 112 16.78 -7.38 -62.58
N LYS A 113 16.69 -8.32 -61.63
CA LYS A 113 16.68 -8.01 -60.18
C LYS A 113 18.02 -7.47 -59.67
N LEU A 114 19.13 -7.88 -60.27
CA LEU A 114 20.46 -7.38 -59.94
C LEU A 114 20.70 -6.00 -60.56
N GLU A 115 20.18 -5.74 -61.77
CA GLU A 115 20.34 -4.48 -62.50
C GLU A 115 19.43 -3.36 -61.96
N GLU A 116 18.19 -3.66 -61.55
CA GLU A 116 17.29 -2.70 -60.87
C GLU A 116 17.83 -2.36 -59.47
N GLY A 117 18.39 -3.35 -58.76
CA GLY A 117 19.14 -3.15 -57.52
C GLY A 117 20.43 -2.34 -57.72
N CYS A 118 21.12 -2.49 -58.86
CA CYS A 118 22.35 -1.76 -59.17
C CYS A 118 22.12 -0.36 -59.76
N ILE A 119 21.01 -0.12 -60.47
CA ILE A 119 20.64 1.20 -61.01
C ILE A 119 20.04 2.05 -59.90
N THR A 120 19.15 1.51 -59.08
CA THR A 120 18.65 2.20 -57.87
C THR A 120 19.79 2.43 -56.88
N ALA A 121 20.71 1.46 -56.70
CA ALA A 121 21.91 1.68 -55.88
C ALA A 121 22.92 2.62 -56.53
N LYS A 122 22.98 2.78 -57.87
CA LYS A 122 23.86 3.74 -58.55
C LYS A 122 23.30 5.16 -58.59
N GLU A 123 22.00 5.34 -58.77
CA GLU A 123 21.32 6.64 -58.64
C GLU A 123 21.34 7.10 -57.17
N ILE A 124 21.05 6.19 -56.23
CA ILE A 124 21.26 6.46 -54.80
C ILE A 124 22.75 6.66 -54.52
N LEU A 125 23.70 5.93 -55.11
CA LEU A 125 25.14 6.20 -54.90
C LEU A 125 25.57 7.53 -55.51
N GLU A 126 25.09 7.94 -56.68
CA GLU A 126 25.45 9.22 -57.32
C GLU A 126 24.83 10.40 -56.58
N ASP A 127 23.56 10.31 -56.16
CA ASP A 127 22.94 11.32 -55.30
C ASP A 127 23.58 11.34 -53.91
N THR A 128 23.87 10.17 -53.32
CA THR A 128 24.54 10.07 -52.01
C THR A 128 26.02 10.47 -52.10
N ASN A 129 26.70 10.29 -53.23
CA ASN A 129 28.07 10.73 -53.46
C ASN A 129 28.14 12.23 -53.81
N ASN A 130 27.17 12.80 -54.51
CA ASN A 130 27.05 14.25 -54.68
C ASN A 130 26.71 14.93 -53.35
N ILE A 131 25.77 14.37 -52.58
CA ILE A 131 25.43 14.84 -51.23
C ILE A 131 26.61 14.62 -50.27
N LYS A 132 27.35 13.50 -50.35
CA LYS A 132 28.59 13.30 -49.57
C LYS A 132 29.69 14.29 -49.97
N ALA A 133 29.92 14.52 -51.26
CA ALA A 133 30.94 15.43 -51.74
C ALA A 133 30.61 16.90 -51.39
N GLN A 134 29.34 17.30 -51.47
CA GLN A 134 28.86 18.61 -51.02
C GLN A 134 28.93 18.75 -49.49
N ILE A 135 28.53 17.74 -48.73
CA ILE A 135 28.60 17.77 -47.25
C ILE A 135 30.05 17.70 -46.73
N GLU A 136 30.95 16.98 -47.41
CA GLU A 136 32.39 16.97 -47.08
C GLU A 136 33.07 18.30 -47.42
N GLN A 137 32.65 19.00 -48.48
CA GLN A 137 33.10 20.38 -48.76
C GLN A 137 32.52 21.42 -47.79
N LEU A 138 31.33 21.19 -47.21
CA LEU A 138 30.61 22.13 -46.33
C LEU A 138 30.83 21.89 -44.82
N ARG A 139 31.59 20.86 -44.45
CA ARG A 139 31.89 20.46 -43.05
C ARG A 139 32.52 21.58 -42.20
N ASN A 140 33.02 22.64 -42.85
CA ASN A 140 33.61 23.82 -42.22
C ASN A 140 32.67 25.06 -42.17
N ARG A 141 31.36 24.93 -42.45
CA ARG A 141 30.42 26.09 -42.60
C ARG A 141 29.13 26.06 -41.76
N GLY A 142 29.02 25.25 -40.69
CA GLY A 142 27.92 25.39 -39.71
C GLY A 142 26.63 24.58 -39.94
N ILE A 143 26.71 23.44 -40.66
CA ILE A 143 25.63 22.44 -40.80
C ILE A 143 26.15 21.06 -40.44
N THR A 144 25.35 20.28 -39.71
CA THR A 144 25.74 18.96 -39.19
C THR A 144 24.72 17.90 -39.59
N LYS A 145 25.17 16.72 -40.04
CA LYS A 145 24.27 15.56 -40.25
C LYS A 145 23.61 15.15 -38.94
N SER A 146 22.35 14.73 -38.99
CA SER A 146 21.60 14.26 -37.81
C SER A 146 22.37 13.24 -36.96
N SER A 147 22.99 12.23 -37.59
CA SER A 147 23.79 11.19 -36.91
C SER A 147 25.03 11.74 -36.18
N VAL A 148 25.74 12.68 -36.81
CA VAL A 148 26.93 13.33 -36.22
C VAL A 148 26.52 14.26 -35.09
N TYR A 149 25.43 15.02 -35.26
CA TYR A 149 24.87 15.86 -34.22
C TYR A 149 24.49 15.03 -33.00
N TRP A 150 23.78 13.91 -33.20
CA TRP A 150 23.41 13.00 -32.11
C TRP A 150 24.64 12.45 -31.38
N GLU A 151 25.67 12.01 -32.11
CA GLU A 151 26.88 11.48 -31.50
C GLU A 151 27.62 12.52 -30.65
N GLN A 152 27.72 13.77 -31.14
CA GLN A 152 28.29 14.88 -30.38
C GLN A 152 27.43 15.24 -29.16
N TRP A 153 26.11 15.28 -29.34
CA TRP A 153 25.18 15.61 -28.27
C TRP A 153 25.19 14.53 -27.18
N ALA A 154 25.12 13.25 -27.54
CA ALA A 154 24.95 12.13 -26.61
C ALA A 154 26.22 11.66 -25.90
N SER A 155 27.41 12.08 -26.35
CA SER A 155 28.69 11.67 -25.75
C SER A 155 29.12 12.63 -24.63
N GLY A 156 29.35 12.11 -23.42
CA GLY A 156 29.75 12.90 -22.26
C GLY A 156 30.97 12.35 -21.53
N PRO A 157 31.35 13.00 -20.40
CA PRO A 157 32.49 12.56 -19.59
C PRO A 157 32.24 11.19 -18.93
N ASN A 158 33.28 10.59 -18.35
CA ASN A 158 33.21 9.32 -17.61
C ASN A 158 32.65 8.13 -18.41
N ARG A 159 32.82 8.14 -19.75
CA ARG A 159 32.32 7.12 -20.68
C ARG A 159 30.79 6.98 -20.70
N ILE A 160 30.06 7.98 -20.20
CA ILE A 160 28.60 8.00 -20.28
C ILE A 160 28.21 8.39 -21.71
N LYS A 161 27.40 7.54 -22.36
CA LYS A 161 26.82 7.79 -23.68
C LYS A 161 25.31 7.63 -23.60
N LEU A 162 24.58 8.73 -23.77
CA LEU A 162 23.12 8.75 -23.70
C LEU A 162 22.52 8.00 -24.90
N ASN A 163 21.52 7.17 -24.68
CA ASN A 163 20.75 6.54 -25.77
C ASN A 163 19.56 7.42 -26.19
N THR A 164 18.99 7.15 -27.37
CA THR A 164 17.87 7.96 -27.92
C THR A 164 16.63 7.94 -27.03
N ASN A 165 16.41 6.87 -26.27
CA ASN A 165 15.22 6.73 -25.43
C ASN A 165 15.18 7.76 -24.29
N ILE A 166 16.31 8.38 -23.93
CA ILE A 166 16.36 9.48 -22.94
C ILE A 166 15.47 10.66 -23.32
N LEU A 167 15.15 10.84 -24.62
CA LEU A 167 14.30 11.91 -25.13
C LEU A 167 12.94 11.39 -25.64
N LEU A 168 12.80 10.09 -25.88
CA LEU A 168 11.60 9.51 -26.51
C LEU A 168 10.62 8.90 -25.52
N ALA A 169 11.07 8.55 -24.31
CA ALA A 169 10.26 7.89 -23.30
C ALA A 169 9.01 8.71 -22.91
N GLY A 170 7.82 8.15 -23.15
CA GLY A 170 6.54 8.81 -22.85
C GLY A 170 6.14 9.88 -23.87
N ARG A 171 6.87 9.98 -24.99
CA ARG A 171 6.67 10.95 -26.09
C ARG A 171 6.43 10.26 -27.43
N GLU A 172 5.87 9.05 -27.42
CA GLU A 172 5.69 8.20 -28.59
C GLU A 172 4.71 8.82 -29.61
N LYS A 173 3.68 9.53 -29.13
CA LYS A 173 2.72 10.23 -29.99
C LYS A 173 3.38 11.41 -30.71
N GLU A 174 4.20 12.16 -30.00
CA GLU A 174 4.96 13.30 -30.52
C GLU A 174 6.02 12.82 -31.52
N LYS A 175 6.72 11.71 -31.20
CA LYS A 175 7.65 11.04 -32.12
C LYS A 175 6.95 10.72 -33.43
N GLN A 176 5.77 10.07 -33.36
CA GLN A 176 5.02 9.66 -34.54
C GLN A 176 4.64 10.85 -35.43
N LYS A 177 4.19 11.96 -34.85
CA LYS A 177 3.87 13.19 -35.60
C LYS A 177 5.11 13.78 -36.30
N VAL A 178 6.27 13.75 -35.66
CA VAL A 178 7.54 14.17 -36.28
C VAL A 178 7.87 13.28 -37.48
N ILE A 179 7.75 11.97 -37.35
CA ILE A 179 8.00 11.03 -38.46
C ILE A 179 7.02 11.25 -39.61
N GLU A 180 5.74 11.44 -39.32
CA GLU A 180 4.72 11.71 -40.33
C GLU A 180 5.03 12.99 -41.13
N SER A 181 5.54 14.02 -40.47
CA SER A 181 5.95 15.28 -41.11
C SER A 181 7.15 15.12 -42.07
N CYS A 182 7.96 14.07 -41.89
CA CYS A 182 9.14 13.81 -42.73
C CYS A 182 8.78 13.20 -44.10
N ASN A 183 7.54 12.71 -44.28
CA ASN A 183 7.11 12.00 -45.49
C ASN A 183 6.75 12.93 -46.65
N ALA A 184 6.37 14.18 -46.37
CA ALA A 184 6.03 15.17 -47.38
C ALA A 184 6.52 16.57 -46.98
N PRO A 185 6.81 17.47 -47.96
CA PRO A 185 7.22 18.84 -47.67
C PRO A 185 6.19 19.57 -46.79
N CYS A 186 6.60 19.93 -45.58
CA CYS A 186 5.76 20.65 -44.63
C CYS A 186 6.60 21.47 -43.65
N CYS A 187 5.92 22.32 -42.88
CA CYS A 187 6.49 23.06 -41.77
C CYS A 187 5.88 22.55 -40.46
N LEU A 188 6.72 22.13 -39.53
CA LEU A 188 6.32 21.66 -38.21
C LEU A 188 7.07 22.45 -37.14
N TYR A 189 6.38 22.88 -36.09
CA TYR A 189 7.02 23.48 -34.91
C TYR A 189 7.10 22.42 -33.82
N VAL A 190 8.25 22.31 -33.17
CA VAL A 190 8.44 21.44 -31.99
C VAL A 190 8.91 22.33 -30.86
N GLU A 191 8.04 22.52 -29.88
CA GLU A 191 8.31 23.29 -28.68
C GLU A 191 8.73 22.37 -27.52
N ALA A 192 9.85 22.70 -26.89
CA ALA A 192 10.36 22.00 -25.72
C ALA A 192 10.81 23.00 -24.64
N THR A 193 11.29 22.51 -23.49
CA THR A 193 11.78 23.39 -22.41
C THR A 193 13.03 24.18 -22.82
N SER A 194 13.78 23.66 -23.78
CA SER A 194 14.87 24.36 -24.43
C SER A 194 14.92 24.03 -25.92
N THR A 195 15.47 24.94 -26.70
CA THR A 195 15.65 24.74 -28.14
C THR A 195 16.58 23.55 -28.42
N LYS A 196 17.59 23.35 -27.56
CA LYS A 196 18.50 22.19 -27.62
C LYS A 196 17.78 20.87 -27.39
N GLU A 197 16.83 20.83 -26.47
CA GLU A 197 15.99 19.64 -26.24
C GLU A 197 15.12 19.35 -27.47
N ALA A 198 14.47 20.37 -28.04
CA ALA A 198 13.63 20.22 -29.22
C ALA A 198 14.42 19.65 -30.41
N ILE A 199 15.61 20.20 -30.71
CA ILE A 199 16.49 19.70 -31.78
C ILE A 199 16.91 18.25 -31.48
N ALA A 200 17.36 17.96 -30.26
CA ALA A 200 17.81 16.63 -29.90
C ALA A 200 16.68 15.59 -29.95
N PHE A 201 15.45 15.95 -29.55
CA PHE A 201 14.27 15.09 -29.65
C PHE A 201 13.96 14.72 -31.09
N VAL A 202 13.91 15.71 -31.99
CA VAL A 202 13.62 15.49 -33.42
C VAL A 202 14.69 14.60 -34.05
N VAL A 203 15.97 14.87 -33.76
CA VAL A 203 17.07 14.05 -34.25
C VAL A 203 16.99 12.62 -33.70
N ALA A 204 16.70 12.46 -32.41
CA ALA A 204 16.53 11.14 -31.78
C ALA A 204 15.36 10.37 -32.40
N ALA A 205 14.23 11.04 -32.68
CA ALA A 205 13.07 10.45 -33.32
C ALA A 205 13.41 9.90 -34.72
N ILE A 206 14.06 10.72 -35.55
CA ILE A 206 14.43 10.38 -36.93
C ILE A 206 15.43 9.21 -36.97
N ILE A 207 16.50 9.27 -36.16
CA ILE A 207 17.54 8.23 -36.13
C ILE A 207 16.99 6.91 -35.60
N ASN A 208 16.08 6.97 -34.62
CA ASN A 208 15.46 5.77 -34.06
C ASN A 208 14.52 5.08 -35.04
N GLU A 209 13.95 5.80 -36.01
CA GLU A 209 12.97 5.27 -36.96
C GLU A 209 13.59 4.71 -38.25
N SER A 210 14.42 5.49 -38.94
CA SER A 210 14.91 5.12 -40.27
C SER A 210 16.25 5.77 -40.64
N ASN A 211 17.21 4.94 -41.05
CA ASN A 211 18.49 5.41 -41.58
C ASN A 211 18.33 6.29 -42.84
N VAL A 212 17.31 6.02 -43.67
CA VAL A 212 17.05 6.80 -44.89
C VAL A 212 16.59 8.23 -44.56
N LEU A 213 15.74 8.38 -43.54
CA LEU A 213 15.32 9.71 -43.07
C LEU A 213 16.50 10.44 -42.41
N ALA A 214 17.32 9.73 -41.63
CA ALA A 214 18.51 10.29 -41.00
C ALA A 214 19.53 10.84 -42.02
N GLU A 215 19.70 10.19 -43.17
CA GLU A 215 20.57 10.66 -44.25
C GLU A 215 20.06 11.94 -44.94
N ARG A 216 18.73 12.10 -45.02
CA ARG A 216 18.06 13.31 -45.54
C ARG A 216 17.95 14.45 -44.52
N ALA A 217 18.19 14.16 -43.23
CA ALA A 217 18.02 15.10 -42.13
C ALA A 217 19.32 15.81 -41.75
N ILE A 218 19.29 17.14 -41.77
CA ILE A 218 20.41 18.01 -41.40
C ILE A 218 20.01 19.00 -40.31
N VAL A 219 20.92 19.21 -39.36
CA VAL A 219 20.80 20.22 -38.31
C VAL A 219 21.50 21.49 -38.79
N ALA A 220 20.73 22.55 -38.99
CA ALA A 220 21.23 23.85 -39.42
C ALA A 220 21.19 24.82 -38.25
N THR A 221 22.32 25.48 -37.96
CA THR A 221 22.43 26.50 -36.90
C THR A 221 23.01 27.82 -37.43
N ASN A 222 23.50 27.83 -38.68
CA ASN A 222 24.00 29.02 -39.36
C ASN A 222 23.02 29.45 -40.47
N ASN A 223 22.57 30.71 -40.42
CA ASN A 223 21.57 31.24 -41.33
C ASN A 223 22.04 31.36 -42.80
N GLU A 224 23.30 31.76 -43.02
CA GLU A 224 23.83 31.92 -44.39
C GLU A 224 23.94 30.56 -45.10
N THR A 225 24.44 29.55 -44.40
CA THR A 225 24.56 28.19 -44.93
C THR A 225 23.21 27.50 -45.08
N TYR A 226 22.25 27.82 -44.20
CA TYR A 226 20.87 27.34 -44.31
C TYR A 226 20.23 27.78 -45.63
N LYS A 227 20.33 29.07 -45.99
CA LYS A 227 19.82 29.61 -47.25
C LYS A 227 20.48 28.98 -48.48
N ASP A 228 21.79 28.81 -48.45
CA ASP A 228 22.55 28.25 -49.56
C ASP A 228 22.10 26.81 -49.89
N ILE A 229 21.83 25.98 -48.88
CA ILE A 229 21.36 24.61 -49.10
C ILE A 229 19.91 24.58 -49.58
N VAL A 230 19.05 25.48 -49.09
CA VAL A 230 17.65 25.59 -49.56
C VAL A 230 17.57 25.93 -51.05
N GLU A 231 18.54 26.67 -51.60
CA GLU A 231 18.57 26.99 -53.04
C GLU A 231 19.19 25.89 -53.90
N ASN A 232 20.13 25.11 -53.36
CA ASN A 232 20.98 24.20 -54.14
C ASN A 232 20.67 22.70 -53.95
N SER A 233 19.70 22.34 -53.11
CA SER A 233 19.31 20.94 -52.84
C SER A 233 17.80 20.74 -53.01
N ASN A 234 17.33 19.48 -53.01
CA ASN A 234 15.91 19.15 -53.07
C ASN A 234 15.57 18.03 -52.08
N GLY A 235 14.41 18.09 -51.43
CA GLY A 235 13.89 16.98 -50.61
C GLY A 235 14.55 16.74 -49.25
N MET A 236 15.41 17.67 -48.80
CA MET A 236 16.05 17.66 -47.48
C MET A 236 15.07 17.93 -46.32
N ILE A 237 15.38 17.39 -45.15
CA ILE A 237 14.69 17.66 -43.87
C ILE A 237 15.61 18.55 -43.03
N PHE A 238 15.18 19.79 -42.78
CA PHE A 238 15.92 20.73 -41.95
C PHE A 238 15.40 20.72 -40.52
N VAL A 239 16.28 20.45 -39.56
CA VAL A 239 16.03 20.63 -38.12
C VAL A 239 16.78 21.89 -37.69
N THR A 240 16.08 22.93 -37.26
CA THR A 240 16.69 24.25 -37.07
C THR A 240 15.94 25.11 -36.06
N ASP A 241 16.66 26.03 -35.42
CA ASP A 241 16.14 27.12 -34.59
C ASP A 241 16.03 28.46 -35.36
N ILE A 242 16.39 28.47 -36.64
CA ILE A 242 16.38 29.66 -37.49
C ILE A 242 14.95 30.04 -37.89
N GLN A 243 14.44 31.14 -37.33
CA GLN A 243 13.10 31.67 -37.59
C GLN A 243 12.98 32.48 -38.89
N GLU A 244 13.16 31.82 -40.04
CA GLU A 244 12.93 32.40 -41.36
C GLU A 244 11.59 31.96 -41.99
N ASN A 245 11.29 32.43 -43.20
CA ASN A 245 10.04 32.13 -43.90
C ASN A 245 9.96 30.63 -44.28
N ALA A 246 9.44 29.81 -43.37
CA ALA A 246 9.27 28.38 -43.54
C ALA A 246 8.45 28.00 -44.79
N HIS A 247 7.49 28.85 -45.21
CA HIS A 247 6.71 28.59 -46.42
C HIS A 247 7.56 28.65 -47.69
N TYR A 248 8.61 29.48 -47.71
CA TYR A 248 9.55 29.52 -48.82
C TYR A 248 10.31 28.18 -48.96
N VAL A 249 10.78 27.65 -47.84
CA VAL A 249 11.50 26.37 -47.77
C VAL A 249 10.61 25.20 -48.20
N VAL A 250 9.35 25.18 -47.75
CA VAL A 250 8.35 24.19 -48.17
C VAL A 250 8.02 24.30 -49.66
N SER A 251 7.96 25.53 -50.22
CA SER A 251 7.73 25.75 -51.65
C SER A 251 8.85 25.17 -52.54
N ARG A 252 10.06 25.03 -51.99
CA ARG A 252 11.22 24.37 -52.60
C ARG A 252 11.25 22.85 -52.37
N ARG A 253 10.12 22.26 -51.94
CA ARG A 253 9.95 20.81 -51.68
C ARG A 253 10.85 20.27 -50.55
N HIS A 254 11.20 21.11 -49.59
CA HIS A 254 11.87 20.68 -48.36
C HIS A 254 10.88 20.55 -47.19
N THR A 255 11.27 19.77 -46.19
CA THR A 255 10.58 19.75 -44.89
C THR A 255 11.41 20.58 -43.91
N VAL A 256 10.75 21.44 -43.14
CA VAL A 256 11.39 22.22 -42.08
C VAL A 256 10.71 21.93 -40.74
N ILE A 257 11.52 21.49 -39.79
CA ILE A 257 11.14 21.28 -38.41
C ILE A 257 11.80 22.40 -37.59
N LEU A 258 10.98 23.37 -37.20
CA LEU A 258 11.39 24.52 -36.40
C LEU A 258 11.35 24.14 -34.93
N CYS A 259 12.52 24.07 -34.31
CA CYS A 259 12.70 23.80 -32.91
C CYS A 259 12.66 25.12 -32.14
N VAL A 260 11.74 25.22 -31.18
CA VAL A 260 11.45 26.46 -30.46
C VAL A 260 11.35 26.23 -28.96
N CYS A 261 11.54 27.30 -28.18
CA CYS A 261 11.26 27.34 -26.75
C CYS A 261 10.05 28.27 -26.47
N PRO A 262 9.49 28.32 -25.24
CA PRO A 262 8.28 29.08 -24.95
C PRO A 262 8.38 30.59 -25.21
N SER A 263 9.58 31.17 -25.26
CA SER A 263 9.79 32.59 -25.59
C SER A 263 9.75 32.89 -27.10
N ASP A 264 9.79 31.87 -27.95
CA ASP A 264 9.85 32.00 -29.40
C ASP A 264 8.46 32.13 -30.03
N LYS A 265 8.38 32.77 -31.20
CA LYS A 265 7.13 32.80 -31.98
C LYS A 265 6.87 31.43 -32.60
N ASN A 266 5.66 30.92 -32.44
CA ASN A 266 5.19 29.67 -33.04
C ASN A 266 3.77 29.82 -33.63
N ASN A 267 3.28 28.75 -34.28
CA ASN A 267 1.91 28.67 -34.79
C ASN A 267 1.22 27.48 -34.11
N GLU A 268 0.27 27.73 -33.20
CA GLU A 268 -0.42 26.69 -32.41
C GLU A 268 -0.98 25.55 -33.27
N ALA A 269 -1.50 25.84 -34.46
CA ALA A 269 -2.09 24.83 -35.34
C ALA A 269 -1.07 23.81 -35.88
N CYS A 270 0.22 24.15 -35.88
CA CYS A 270 1.31 23.32 -36.38
C CYS A 270 2.40 23.08 -35.33
N THR A 271 2.11 23.30 -34.04
CA THR A 271 3.07 23.14 -32.94
C THR A 271 2.83 21.86 -32.16
N ILE A 272 3.90 21.10 -31.94
CA ILE A 272 3.95 19.99 -31.01
C ILE A 272 4.59 20.50 -29.72
N HIS A 273 3.83 20.52 -28.63
CA HIS A 273 4.38 20.78 -27.29
C HIS A 273 4.84 19.45 -26.70
N LEU A 274 6.14 19.34 -26.37
CA LEU A 274 6.66 18.12 -25.77
C LEU A 274 6.19 18.01 -24.32
N PRO A 275 5.53 16.91 -23.92
CA PRO A 275 5.21 16.67 -22.52
C PRO A 275 6.49 16.38 -21.73
N ARG A 276 6.42 16.44 -20.39
CA ARG A 276 7.54 15.99 -19.55
C ARG A 276 7.83 14.50 -19.83
N LEU A 277 9.10 14.12 -19.76
CA LEU A 277 9.53 12.73 -19.95
C LEU A 277 8.90 11.82 -18.90
N ASP A 278 8.56 10.60 -19.32
CA ASP A 278 8.09 9.54 -18.41
C ASP A 278 9.18 9.19 -17.38
N ARG A 279 8.78 8.99 -16.12
CA ARG A 279 9.71 8.79 -15.01
C ARG A 279 10.52 7.51 -15.16
N GLU A 280 9.85 6.37 -15.33
CA GLU A 280 10.52 5.07 -15.36
C GLU A 280 11.26 4.86 -16.67
N GLY A 281 10.76 5.39 -17.79
CA GLY A 281 11.48 5.41 -19.07
C GLY A 281 12.74 6.29 -19.02
N PHE A 282 12.70 7.44 -18.34
CA PHE A 282 13.88 8.28 -18.08
C PHE A 282 14.92 7.55 -17.22
N ILE A 283 14.50 6.89 -16.13
CA ILE A 283 15.39 6.10 -15.27
C ILE A 283 16.00 4.93 -16.05
N SER A 284 15.18 4.17 -16.77
CA SER A 284 15.61 3.01 -17.55
C SER A 284 16.59 3.37 -18.66
N SER A 285 16.40 4.53 -19.30
CA SER A 285 17.32 5.02 -20.33
C SER A 285 18.67 5.47 -19.75
N LEU A 286 18.70 6.07 -18.55
CA LEU A 286 19.96 6.34 -17.84
C LEU A 286 20.68 5.05 -17.44
N VAL A 287 19.93 4.05 -16.94
CA VAL A 287 20.49 2.72 -16.61
C VAL A 287 21.07 2.05 -17.86
N GLY A 288 20.34 2.08 -18.98
CA GLY A 288 20.84 1.60 -20.27
C GLY A 288 22.04 2.38 -20.81
N SER A 289 22.32 3.57 -20.28
CA SER A 289 23.50 4.39 -20.58
C SER A 289 24.66 4.17 -19.60
N GLY A 290 24.53 3.22 -18.67
CA GLY A 290 25.57 2.81 -17.70
C GLY A 290 25.50 3.49 -16.33
N VAL A 291 24.41 4.20 -16.01
CA VAL A 291 24.22 4.84 -14.68
C VAL A 291 23.59 3.83 -13.70
N ASN A 292 24.08 3.74 -12.45
CA ASN A 292 23.45 2.92 -11.41
C ASN A 292 21.99 3.35 -11.17
N GLU A 293 21.09 2.41 -10.92
CA GLU A 293 19.65 2.70 -10.78
C GLU A 293 19.34 3.71 -9.67
N ALA A 294 19.95 3.60 -8.48
CA ALA A 294 19.74 4.56 -7.39
C ALA A 294 20.18 5.97 -7.80
N LYS A 295 21.30 6.07 -8.52
CA LYS A 295 21.78 7.34 -9.05
C LYS A 295 20.90 7.89 -10.16
N ALA A 296 20.37 7.03 -11.04
CA ALA A 296 19.42 7.41 -12.07
C ALA A 296 18.10 7.94 -11.48
N ARG A 297 17.59 7.31 -10.42
CA ARG A 297 16.44 7.79 -9.64
C ARG A 297 16.72 9.16 -9.01
N SER A 298 17.88 9.36 -8.37
CA SER A 298 18.28 10.68 -7.85
C SER A 298 18.37 11.73 -8.96
N LEU A 299 18.95 11.39 -10.12
CA LEU A 299 19.07 12.31 -11.26
C LEU A 299 17.71 12.67 -11.86
N ALA A 300 16.74 11.76 -11.87
CA ALA A 300 15.39 12.06 -12.33
C ALA A 300 14.73 13.18 -11.51
N VAL A 301 14.90 13.15 -10.19
CA VAL A 301 14.43 14.17 -9.26
C VAL A 301 15.25 15.46 -9.40
N ASP A 302 16.58 15.34 -9.32
CA ASP A 302 17.50 16.49 -9.30
C ASP A 302 17.44 17.29 -10.61
N SER A 303 17.18 16.63 -11.74
CA SER A 303 16.99 17.31 -13.02
C SER A 303 15.57 17.77 -13.27
N ALA A 304 14.59 17.41 -12.42
CA ALA A 304 13.16 17.52 -12.73
C ALA A 304 12.78 16.89 -14.09
N ARG A 305 13.56 15.90 -14.55
CA ARG A 305 13.57 15.31 -15.89
C ARG A 305 13.70 16.33 -17.04
N ASP A 306 14.30 17.48 -16.76
CA ASP A 306 14.75 18.46 -17.74
C ASP A 306 16.12 18.03 -18.28
N ILE A 307 16.21 17.89 -19.60
CA ILE A 307 17.40 17.36 -20.25
C ILE A 307 18.58 18.31 -20.19
N SER A 308 18.34 19.62 -20.19
CA SER A 308 19.42 20.61 -20.07
C SER A 308 20.04 20.54 -18.69
N VAL A 309 19.21 20.43 -17.64
CA VAL A 309 19.68 20.24 -16.26
C VAL A 309 20.39 18.90 -16.09
N LEU A 310 19.85 17.80 -16.63
CA LEU A 310 20.50 16.48 -16.59
C LEU A 310 21.91 16.55 -17.18
N ARG A 311 22.04 17.16 -18.37
CA ARG A 311 23.33 17.33 -19.05
C ARG A 311 24.31 18.15 -18.22
N ASN A 312 23.86 19.23 -17.58
CA ASN A 312 24.68 19.99 -16.64
C ASN A 312 25.14 19.12 -15.46
N LEU A 313 24.23 18.39 -14.81
CA LEU A 313 24.55 17.53 -13.67
C LEU A 313 25.56 16.44 -14.03
N LEU A 314 25.50 15.91 -15.25
CA LEU A 314 26.43 14.93 -15.79
C LEU A 314 27.72 15.53 -16.38
N GLY A 315 27.84 16.86 -16.49
CA GLY A 315 29.04 17.55 -17.00
C GLY A 315 29.20 17.55 -18.52
N PHE A 316 28.09 17.53 -19.28
CA PHE A 316 28.10 17.57 -20.74
C PHE A 316 28.25 18.98 -21.35
N THR A 317 28.03 20.02 -20.56
CA THR A 317 27.81 21.39 -21.03
C THR A 317 28.86 22.35 -20.51
N ASP A 318 29.55 23.03 -21.43
CA ASP A 318 30.51 24.09 -21.11
C ASP A 318 29.95 25.50 -21.40
N LYS A 319 28.74 25.60 -21.98
CA LYS A 319 28.13 26.87 -22.38
C LYS A 319 27.14 27.37 -21.34
N ILE A 320 27.32 28.63 -20.97
CA ILE A 320 26.43 29.38 -20.08
C ILE A 320 25.07 29.63 -20.77
N PRO A 321 23.93 29.37 -20.11
CA PRO A 321 22.59 29.68 -20.61
C PRO A 321 22.43 31.17 -20.94
N VAL A 322 21.63 31.50 -21.96
CA VAL A 322 21.45 32.88 -22.45
C VAL A 322 20.86 33.80 -21.38
N TRP A 323 20.00 33.27 -20.51
CA TRP A 323 19.39 34.04 -19.43
C TRP A 323 20.37 34.44 -18.32
N GLN A 324 21.58 33.86 -18.24
CA GLN A 324 22.57 34.17 -17.19
C GLN A 324 23.29 35.51 -17.42
N THR A 325 22.52 36.59 -17.50
CA THR A 325 23.02 37.96 -17.48
C THR A 325 23.22 38.43 -16.04
N THR A 326 24.07 39.43 -15.82
CA THR A 326 24.30 39.99 -14.47
C THR A 326 23.01 40.51 -13.82
N GLU A 327 22.08 41.04 -14.61
CA GLU A 327 20.78 41.52 -14.13
C GLU A 327 19.90 40.35 -13.65
N ASN A 328 19.76 39.31 -14.47
CA ASN A 328 18.95 38.14 -14.13
C ASN A 328 19.54 37.35 -12.95
N ILE A 329 20.87 37.25 -12.84
CA ILE A 329 21.53 36.59 -11.71
C ILE A 329 21.15 37.27 -10.38
N ARG A 330 21.06 38.61 -10.35
CA ARG A 330 20.66 39.35 -9.14
C ARG A 330 19.22 39.06 -8.73
N LEU A 331 18.32 38.79 -9.69
CA LEU A 331 16.94 38.38 -9.42
C LEU A 331 16.86 36.93 -8.94
N ILE A 332 17.70 36.05 -9.49
CA ILE A 332 17.63 34.61 -9.21
C ILE A 332 18.27 34.23 -7.87
N ILE A 333 19.32 34.92 -7.41
CA ILE A 333 19.97 34.56 -6.13
C ILE A 333 18.98 34.54 -4.95
N PRO A 334 18.13 35.57 -4.74
CA PRO A 334 17.12 35.53 -3.69
C PRO A 334 16.13 34.36 -3.86
N ALA A 335 15.62 34.12 -5.07
CA ALA A 335 14.75 32.97 -5.35
C ALA A 335 15.45 31.62 -5.10
N LEU A 336 16.74 31.50 -5.43
CA LEU A 336 17.57 30.33 -5.16
C LEU A 336 17.69 30.06 -3.66
N LEU A 337 17.92 31.10 -2.87
CA LEU A 337 18.04 30.99 -1.41
C LEU A 337 16.72 30.63 -0.74
N LEU A 338 15.60 31.19 -1.21
CA LEU A 338 14.27 30.79 -0.74
C LEU A 338 13.87 29.38 -1.20
N GLY A 339 14.34 28.96 -2.38
CA GLY A 339 14.06 27.65 -2.98
C GLY A 339 12.65 27.56 -3.59
N GLU A 340 11.62 27.79 -2.78
CA GLU A 340 10.21 27.81 -3.21
C GLU A 340 9.33 28.67 -2.27
N TRP A 341 8.18 29.16 -2.77
CA TRP A 341 7.22 29.91 -1.95
C TRP A 341 5.80 29.88 -2.54
N HIS A 342 4.80 30.19 -1.72
CA HIS A 342 3.38 30.20 -2.11
C HIS A 342 2.83 31.63 -2.24
N GLU A 343 2.32 32.00 -3.41
CA GLU A 343 1.93 33.39 -3.72
C GLU A 343 0.67 33.90 -3.01
N GLU A 344 -0.11 33.02 -2.37
CA GLU A 344 -1.28 33.44 -1.55
C GLU A 344 -0.95 33.59 -0.07
N TRP A 345 0.21 33.12 0.38
CA TRP A 345 0.58 33.24 1.79
C TRP A 345 1.25 34.59 2.02
N GLN A 346 0.66 35.40 2.91
CA GLN A 346 1.20 36.74 3.14
C GLN A 346 2.62 36.69 3.73
N GLY A 347 2.89 35.81 4.70
CA GLY A 347 4.23 35.66 5.28
C GLY A 347 5.29 35.27 4.25
N ASP A 348 4.95 34.43 3.26
CA ASP A 348 5.86 34.08 2.17
C ASP A 348 6.24 35.30 1.33
N LYS A 349 5.26 36.17 1.02
CA LYS A 349 5.52 37.43 0.31
C LYS A 349 6.45 38.32 1.12
N ASP A 350 6.21 38.46 2.41
CA ASP A 350 7.00 39.32 3.29
C ASP A 350 8.48 38.85 3.32
N LEU A 351 8.73 37.53 3.32
CA LEU A 351 10.09 36.99 3.22
C LEU A 351 10.74 37.25 1.84
N VAL A 352 9.98 37.16 0.75
CA VAL A 352 10.45 37.54 -0.59
C VAL A 352 10.84 39.01 -0.63
N GLU A 353 10.02 39.90 -0.06
CA GLU A 353 10.34 41.33 0.02
C GLU A 353 11.60 41.58 0.87
N SER A 354 11.72 40.88 2.00
CA SER A 354 12.87 41.00 2.91
C SER A 354 14.20 40.60 2.25
N ILE A 355 14.23 39.49 1.50
CA ILE A 355 15.48 39.01 0.90
C ILE A 355 15.87 39.76 -0.38
N THR A 356 14.87 40.28 -1.12
CA THR A 356 15.06 41.02 -2.37
C THR A 356 15.24 42.53 -2.17
N GLU A 357 14.81 43.07 -1.03
CA GLU A 357 14.67 44.51 -0.76
C GLU A 357 13.75 45.24 -1.77
N LYS A 358 12.79 44.50 -2.36
CA LYS A 358 11.82 45.00 -3.33
C LYS A 358 10.41 44.66 -2.89
N ASN A 359 9.44 45.46 -3.33
CA ASN A 359 8.03 45.09 -3.19
C ASN A 359 7.73 43.83 -4.03
N TYR A 360 6.87 42.96 -3.50
CA TYR A 360 6.57 41.65 -4.06
C TYR A 360 6.09 41.72 -5.50
N ASP A 361 5.11 42.59 -5.79
CA ASP A 361 4.51 42.68 -7.13
C ASP A 361 5.54 43.13 -8.17
N ASN A 362 6.39 44.11 -7.83
CA ASN A 362 7.49 44.55 -8.69
C ASN A 362 8.50 43.43 -8.95
N TYR A 363 8.87 42.67 -7.92
CA TYR A 363 9.79 41.55 -8.06
C TYR A 363 9.20 40.44 -8.94
N ILE A 364 7.91 40.13 -8.78
CA ILE A 364 7.21 39.15 -9.60
C ILE A 364 7.16 39.60 -11.07
N GLU A 365 6.88 40.87 -11.35
CA GLU A 365 6.92 41.41 -12.72
C GLU A 365 8.29 41.25 -13.38
N GLU A 366 9.37 41.51 -12.64
CA GLU A 366 10.75 41.40 -13.14
C GLU A 366 11.21 39.94 -13.34
N ILE A 367 10.80 39.01 -12.47
CA ILE A 367 11.26 37.60 -12.52
C ILE A 367 10.39 36.74 -13.46
N THR A 368 9.14 37.11 -13.71
CA THR A 368 8.20 36.34 -14.56
C THR A 368 8.74 36.01 -15.96
N PRO A 369 9.41 36.92 -16.70
CA PRO A 369 9.99 36.58 -18.00
C PRO A 369 10.95 35.39 -17.99
N LEU A 370 11.61 35.13 -16.84
CA LEU A 370 12.55 34.01 -16.69
C LEU A 370 11.87 32.64 -16.63
N LEU A 371 10.54 32.57 -16.44
CA LEU A 371 9.77 31.32 -16.55
C LEU A 371 9.73 30.77 -17.99
N PHE A 372 9.86 31.65 -18.99
CA PHE A 372 9.72 31.32 -20.41
C PHE A 372 11.04 31.33 -21.17
N ALA A 373 12.15 31.69 -20.52
CA ALA A 373 13.47 31.73 -21.12
C ALA A 373 13.99 30.33 -21.51
N ASP A 374 14.80 30.25 -22.56
CA ASP A 374 15.50 29.02 -22.94
C ASP A 374 16.36 28.49 -21.78
N GLU A 375 16.16 27.23 -21.38
CA GLU A 375 16.77 26.64 -20.17
C GLU A 375 16.36 27.34 -18.85
N ALA A 376 15.09 27.75 -18.73
CA ALA A 376 14.53 28.45 -17.57
C ALA A 376 14.93 27.81 -16.20
N PRO A 377 15.45 28.61 -15.24
CA PRO A 377 15.87 28.12 -13.92
C PRO A 377 14.71 27.95 -12.92
N LEU A 378 13.56 28.56 -13.22
CA LEU A 378 12.38 28.63 -12.37
C LEU A 378 11.19 27.93 -13.02
N ILE A 379 10.29 27.44 -12.19
CA ILE A 379 9.00 26.90 -12.60
C ILE A 379 7.91 27.46 -11.70
N ARG A 380 6.69 27.49 -12.24
CA ARG A 380 5.48 27.82 -11.49
C ARG A 380 4.46 26.69 -11.63
N ILE A 381 4.02 26.12 -10.50
CA ILE A 381 3.02 25.05 -10.46
C ILE A 381 1.83 25.57 -9.67
N GLY A 382 0.74 25.88 -10.39
CA GLY A 382 -0.37 26.62 -9.83
C GLY A 382 0.12 27.95 -9.24
N LYS A 383 0.07 28.04 -7.91
CA LYS A 383 0.40 29.23 -7.12
C LYS A 383 1.75 29.16 -6.39
N ILE A 384 2.54 28.13 -6.70
CA ILE A 384 3.84 27.87 -6.09
C ILE A 384 4.94 28.24 -7.08
N TRP A 385 5.85 29.09 -6.65
CA TRP A 385 7.10 29.40 -7.35
C TRP A 385 8.21 28.49 -6.82
N LYS A 386 9.01 27.91 -7.71
CA LYS A 386 10.04 26.95 -7.32
C LYS A 386 11.25 27.00 -8.25
N ILE A 387 12.44 26.81 -7.67
CA ILE A 387 13.68 26.60 -8.41
C ILE A 387 13.70 25.16 -8.94
N LYS A 388 13.90 25.01 -10.25
CA LYS A 388 13.80 23.71 -10.94
C LYS A 388 14.83 22.70 -10.44
N SER A 389 16.09 23.12 -10.29
CA SER A 389 17.18 22.31 -9.77
C SER A 389 18.10 23.15 -8.86
N PRO A 390 17.78 23.22 -7.55
CA PRO A 390 18.50 24.06 -6.60
C PRO A 390 19.99 23.69 -6.49
N PHE A 391 20.31 22.39 -6.53
CA PHE A 391 21.70 21.93 -6.49
C PHE A 391 22.49 22.36 -7.73
N ASP A 392 21.96 22.15 -8.94
CA ASP A 392 22.66 22.52 -10.17
C ASP A 392 22.86 24.04 -10.24
N LEU A 393 21.81 24.78 -9.90
CA LEU A 393 21.81 26.24 -9.94
C LEU A 393 22.77 26.85 -8.91
N LEU A 394 22.82 26.32 -7.68
CA LEU A 394 23.79 26.76 -6.67
C LEU A 394 25.23 26.47 -7.09
N ARG A 395 25.49 25.33 -7.73
CA ARG A 395 26.82 25.01 -8.27
C ARG A 395 27.27 26.00 -9.34
N GLN A 396 26.35 26.51 -10.15
CA GLN A 396 26.63 27.50 -11.20
C GLN A 396 26.76 28.93 -10.63
N LEU A 397 25.87 29.32 -9.72
CA LEU A 397 25.73 30.70 -9.26
C LEU A 397 26.37 30.98 -7.89
N GLY A 398 26.90 29.97 -7.20
CA GLY A 398 27.45 30.11 -5.85
C GLY A 398 28.61 31.09 -5.73
N SER A 399 29.31 31.37 -6.83
CA SER A 399 30.36 32.39 -6.91
C SER A 399 29.83 33.84 -6.88
N TYR A 400 28.54 34.05 -7.16
CA TYR A 400 27.88 35.35 -7.15
C TYR A 400 27.16 35.65 -5.81
N ILE A 401 27.12 34.67 -4.89
CA ILE A 401 26.56 34.87 -3.55
C ILE A 401 27.53 35.74 -2.74
N THR A 402 27.01 36.80 -2.11
CA THR A 402 27.79 37.80 -1.36
C THR A 402 27.47 37.66 0.13
N SER A 403 28.31 38.23 1.00
CA SER A 403 28.02 38.26 2.45
C SER A 403 26.68 38.94 2.74
N SER A 404 26.33 40.00 2.02
CA SER A 404 25.03 40.67 2.15
C SER A 404 23.84 39.77 1.79
N HIS A 405 23.99 38.88 0.79
CA HIS A 405 22.97 37.87 0.50
C HIS A 405 22.82 36.86 1.65
N LEU A 406 23.94 36.44 2.26
CA LEU A 406 23.91 35.51 3.39
C LEU A 406 23.34 36.15 4.65
N ASP A 407 23.65 37.41 4.94
CA ASP A 407 23.13 38.13 6.11
C ASP A 407 21.59 38.20 6.04
N ARG A 408 21.04 38.61 4.88
CA ARG A 408 19.59 38.60 4.65
C ARG A 408 18.98 37.20 4.71
N PHE A 409 19.67 36.21 4.16
CA PHE A 409 19.20 34.83 4.23
C PHE A 409 19.20 34.29 5.67
N ALA A 410 20.18 34.67 6.49
CA ALA A 410 20.24 34.33 7.90
C ALA A 410 19.01 34.84 8.65
N GLU A 411 18.59 36.08 8.37
CA GLU A 411 17.37 36.66 8.93
C GLU A 411 16.12 35.89 8.48
N VAL A 412 16.03 35.48 7.21
CA VAL A 412 14.92 34.64 6.73
C VAL A 412 14.88 33.29 7.43
N VAL A 413 16.03 32.60 7.56
CA VAL A 413 16.12 31.32 8.28
C VAL A 413 15.70 31.51 9.74
N GLU A 414 16.06 32.64 10.35
CA GLU A 414 15.65 32.99 11.70
C GLU A 414 14.13 33.10 11.84
N TRP A 415 13.49 33.88 10.98
CA TRP A 415 12.04 34.04 10.98
C TRP A 415 11.32 32.70 10.83
N VAL A 416 11.78 31.87 9.89
CA VAL A 416 11.22 30.54 9.65
C VAL A 416 11.39 29.64 10.87
N LEU A 417 12.57 29.60 11.51
CA LEU A 417 12.79 28.83 12.74
C LEU A 417 12.00 29.38 13.93
N GLN A 418 11.64 30.67 13.91
CA GLN A 418 10.85 31.32 14.95
C GLN A 418 9.33 31.17 14.81
N ASP A 419 8.84 30.71 13.66
CA ASP A 419 7.43 30.50 13.35
C ASP A 419 6.86 29.23 13.98
N ASP A 420 6.85 29.21 15.32
CA ASP A 420 6.25 28.15 16.12
C ASP A 420 4.76 28.04 15.93
N ASP A 421 4.26 26.81 15.86
CA ASP A 421 2.84 26.55 16.01
C ASP A 421 2.42 26.84 17.46
N PRO A 422 1.58 27.85 17.72
CA PRO A 422 1.18 28.22 19.07
C PRO A 422 0.43 27.10 19.80
N ASP A 423 -0.21 26.19 19.06
CA ASP A 423 -1.00 25.10 19.60
C ASP A 423 -0.22 23.77 19.64
N ALA A 424 1.10 23.75 19.38
CA ALA A 424 1.87 22.51 19.20
C ALA A 424 1.78 21.54 20.41
N GLU A 425 1.97 22.06 21.62
CA GLU A 425 1.89 21.25 22.85
C GLU A 425 0.45 20.86 23.19
N ASP A 426 -0.52 21.73 22.91
CA ASP A 426 -1.94 21.44 23.11
C ASP A 426 -2.40 20.31 22.17
N LYS A 427 -1.96 20.33 20.90
CA LYS A 427 -2.17 19.26 19.92
C LYS A 427 -1.62 17.93 20.41
N MET A 428 -0.43 17.96 21.01
CA MET A 428 0.20 16.76 21.58
C MET A 428 -0.57 16.17 22.75
N ASN A 429 -1.15 17.02 23.60
CA ASN A 429 -1.84 16.59 24.82
C ASN A 429 -3.36 16.43 24.67
N GLU A 430 -3.92 16.72 23.50
CA GLU A 430 -5.35 16.60 23.21
C GLU A 430 -5.82 15.13 23.23
N LYS A 431 -6.89 14.87 24.00
CA LYS A 431 -7.46 13.53 24.18
C LYS A 431 -8.63 13.26 23.25
N GLY A 432 -9.31 14.31 22.79
CA GLY A 432 -10.49 14.25 21.93
C GLY A 432 -10.17 14.50 20.45
N LEU A 433 -11.20 14.38 19.62
CA LEU A 433 -11.12 14.78 18.22
C LEU A 433 -11.31 16.31 18.12
N ARG A 434 -10.26 17.02 17.71
CA ARG A 434 -10.31 18.47 17.47
C ARG A 434 -9.72 18.81 16.10
N TRP A 435 -10.43 19.65 15.36
CA TRP A 435 -9.95 20.20 14.09
C TRP A 435 -9.12 21.44 14.37
N TRP A 436 -7.83 21.37 14.08
CA TRP A 436 -6.89 22.47 14.30
C TRP A 436 -6.70 23.27 13.02
N GLN A 437 -6.65 24.59 13.14
CA GLN A 437 -6.25 25.46 12.05
C GLN A 437 -4.73 25.65 12.08
N ASN A 438 -4.13 25.84 10.90
CA ASN A 438 -2.75 26.29 10.82
C ASN A 438 -2.70 27.77 11.23
N LYS A 439 -1.89 28.09 12.25
CA LYS A 439 -1.70 29.45 12.78
C LYS A 439 -0.30 29.99 12.53
N GLN A 440 0.53 29.24 11.81
CA GLN A 440 1.88 29.65 11.44
C GLN A 440 1.82 30.72 10.34
N ALA A 441 2.77 31.66 10.39
CA ALA A 441 2.83 32.79 9.49
C ALA A 441 3.29 32.38 8.08
N PHE A 442 4.18 31.40 7.99
CA PHE A 442 4.82 30.96 6.74
C PHE A 442 4.25 29.62 6.26
N SER A 443 4.20 29.45 4.94
CA SER A 443 3.79 28.20 4.32
C SER A 443 4.83 27.10 4.54
N GLU A 444 4.43 25.83 4.54
CA GLU A 444 5.39 24.73 4.61
C GLU A 444 6.36 24.72 3.41
N ARG A 445 5.95 25.26 2.26
CA ARG A 445 6.78 25.33 1.06
C ARG A 445 8.02 26.19 1.27
N ILE A 446 7.85 27.42 1.75
CA ILE A 446 9.00 28.30 1.98
C ILE A 446 9.91 27.78 3.09
N LYS A 447 9.36 27.08 4.10
CA LYS A 447 10.17 26.43 5.14
C LYS A 447 11.05 25.32 4.53
N GLU A 448 10.46 24.41 3.75
CA GLU A 448 11.19 23.35 3.06
C GLU A 448 12.28 23.91 2.12
N GLY A 449 11.94 24.95 1.35
CA GLY A 449 12.87 25.60 0.42
C GLY A 449 14.06 26.27 1.14
N VAL A 450 13.79 27.03 2.19
CA VAL A 450 14.83 27.71 3.00
C VAL A 450 15.76 26.69 3.67
N PHE A 451 15.22 25.64 4.29
CA PHE A 451 16.05 24.61 4.92
C PHE A 451 16.84 23.78 3.90
N GLN A 452 16.27 23.53 2.72
CA GLN A 452 17.00 22.91 1.62
C GLN A 452 18.18 23.77 1.17
N SER A 453 17.99 25.07 0.98
CA SER A 453 19.05 26.00 0.59
C SER A 453 20.14 26.10 1.65
N LEU A 454 19.76 26.15 2.95
CA LEU A 454 20.71 26.10 4.07
C LEU A 454 21.55 24.82 4.04
N THR A 455 20.92 23.68 3.75
CA THR A 455 21.60 22.38 3.60
C THR A 455 22.56 22.39 2.41
N LEU A 456 22.12 22.91 1.26
CA LEU A 456 22.94 23.00 0.06
C LEU A 456 24.15 23.93 0.25
N LEU A 457 23.99 25.03 0.98
CA LEU A 457 25.09 25.93 1.34
C LEU A 457 26.15 25.27 2.23
N SER A 458 25.81 24.25 3.03
CA SER A 458 26.82 23.52 3.82
C SER A 458 27.60 22.47 3.01
N ILE A 459 27.12 22.15 1.80
CA ILE A 459 27.66 21.08 0.94
C ILE A 459 28.36 21.62 -0.30
N VAL A 460 27.78 22.64 -0.95
CA VAL A 460 28.28 23.21 -2.20
C VAL A 460 29.26 24.35 -1.90
N PRO A 461 30.53 24.27 -2.34
CA PRO A 461 31.49 25.36 -2.12
C PRO A 461 31.03 26.67 -2.78
N CYS A 462 31.08 27.76 -2.02
CA CYS A 462 30.82 29.12 -2.50
C CYS A 462 32.11 29.97 -2.39
N HIS A 463 32.17 31.13 -3.05
CA HIS A 463 33.39 31.97 -3.07
C HIS A 463 33.70 32.62 -1.70
N ILE A 464 32.75 32.58 -0.77
CA ILE A 464 32.91 33.03 0.61
C ILE A 464 33.73 31.96 1.35
N GLN A 465 34.89 32.32 1.89
CA GLN A 465 35.69 31.40 2.71
C GLN A 465 34.85 30.93 3.91
N ASP A 466 34.73 29.60 4.04
CA ASP A 466 34.10 28.85 5.14
C ASP A 466 32.57 28.94 5.27
N ASN A 467 31.83 28.89 4.15
CA ASN A 467 30.36 28.76 4.15
C ASN A 467 29.83 27.56 4.97
N LYS A 468 30.55 26.44 4.98
CA LYS A 468 30.21 25.29 5.82
C LYS A 468 30.27 25.63 7.31
N ASP A 469 31.36 26.24 7.77
CA ASP A 469 31.55 26.58 9.18
C ASP A 469 30.54 27.65 9.61
N TRP A 470 30.15 28.56 8.70
CA TRP A 470 29.06 29.49 8.92
C TRP A 470 27.73 28.77 9.19
N VAL A 471 27.33 27.79 8.36
CA VAL A 471 26.10 27.00 8.58
C VAL A 471 26.19 26.22 9.89
N ASP A 472 27.32 25.56 10.15
CA ASP A 472 27.53 24.78 11.38
C ASP A 472 27.38 25.67 12.64
N CYS A 473 28.03 26.83 12.66
CA CYS A 473 27.92 27.80 13.76
C CYS A 473 26.49 28.36 13.91
N PHE A 474 25.83 28.64 12.79
CA PHE A 474 24.46 29.15 12.78
C PHE A 474 23.50 28.12 13.41
N ILE A 475 23.50 26.89 12.91
CA ILE A 475 22.62 25.82 13.39
C ILE A 475 22.94 25.45 14.84
N GLU A 476 24.23 25.35 15.22
CA GLU A 476 24.62 25.08 16.60
C GLU A 476 24.05 26.12 17.57
N ASN A 477 24.06 27.40 17.19
CA ASN A 477 23.46 28.45 18.01
C ASN A 477 21.95 28.31 18.13
N LYS A 478 21.26 27.91 17.05
CA LYS A 478 19.79 27.73 17.08
C LYS A 478 19.35 26.53 17.88
N PHE A 479 20.14 25.45 17.89
CA PHE A 479 19.82 24.28 18.71
C PHE A 479 19.90 24.53 20.23
N LYS A 480 20.57 25.61 20.67
CA LYS A 480 20.63 25.95 22.11
C LYS A 480 19.27 26.30 22.70
N ASP A 481 18.38 26.88 21.88
CA ASP A 481 17.05 27.36 22.27
C ASP A 481 15.91 26.43 21.77
N PHE A 482 16.25 25.21 21.35
CA PHE A 482 15.32 24.27 20.72
C PHE A 482 14.53 23.46 21.77
N ASP A 483 13.42 24.03 22.23
CA ASP A 483 12.53 23.43 23.22
C ASP A 483 11.51 22.44 22.60
N LEU A 484 10.59 21.92 23.43
CA LEU A 484 9.56 20.99 22.98
C LEU A 484 8.67 21.60 21.89
N LYS A 485 8.24 22.85 22.07
CA LYS A 485 7.35 23.53 21.13
C LYS A 485 8.02 23.71 19.77
N ARG A 486 9.30 24.12 19.77
CA ARG A 486 10.14 24.24 18.59
C ARG A 486 10.32 22.90 17.88
N TYR A 487 10.59 21.84 18.65
CA TYR A 487 10.70 20.49 18.11
C TYR A 487 9.40 20.02 17.46
N LEU A 488 8.26 20.14 18.14
CA LEU A 488 6.98 19.69 17.62
C LEU A 488 6.58 20.43 16.34
N THR A 489 6.91 21.72 16.26
CA THR A 489 6.70 22.57 15.08
C THR A 489 7.58 22.11 13.91
N HIS A 490 8.88 21.94 14.14
CA HIS A 490 9.86 21.71 13.07
C HIS A 490 10.25 20.25 12.84
N ARG A 491 9.55 19.29 13.48
CA ARG A 491 9.92 17.86 13.40
C ARG A 491 10.04 17.35 11.95
N HIS A 492 9.15 17.79 11.06
CA HIS A 492 9.16 17.39 9.65
C HIS A 492 10.36 17.97 8.87
N ASN A 493 10.98 19.04 9.38
CA ASN A 493 12.15 19.70 8.80
C ASN A 493 13.48 19.23 9.42
N LEU A 494 13.46 18.35 10.43
CA LEU A 494 14.67 17.91 11.13
C LEU A 494 15.69 17.28 10.20
N GLN A 495 15.26 16.49 9.21
CA GLN A 495 16.19 15.86 8.27
C GLN A 495 17.04 16.89 7.52
N TRP A 496 16.48 18.04 7.15
CA TRP A 496 17.23 19.13 6.53
C TRP A 496 18.27 19.72 7.49
N LEU A 497 17.85 20.05 8.72
CA LEU A 497 18.75 20.63 9.72
C LEU A 497 19.89 19.69 10.09
N VAL A 498 19.58 18.39 10.25
CA VAL A 498 20.56 17.34 10.55
C VAL A 498 21.53 17.15 9.39
N GLU A 499 21.03 17.17 8.16
CA GLU A 499 21.87 17.04 6.98
C GLU A 499 22.81 18.23 6.79
N ALA A 500 22.30 19.44 7.06
CA ALA A 500 23.04 20.68 7.01
C ALA A 500 24.20 20.68 8.01
N SER A 501 23.94 20.38 9.29
CA SER A 501 24.94 20.32 10.36
C SER A 501 24.79 19.07 11.27
N PRO A 502 25.34 17.92 10.85
CA PRO A 502 25.25 16.66 11.59
C PRO A 502 25.82 16.70 13.02
N SER A 503 26.99 17.32 13.18
CA SER A 503 27.70 17.41 14.46
C SER A 503 26.93 18.24 15.49
N SER A 504 26.33 19.35 15.04
CA SER A 504 25.50 20.22 15.90
C SER A 504 24.26 19.50 16.41
N PHE A 505 23.61 18.69 15.57
CA PHE A 505 22.45 17.89 15.97
C PHE A 505 22.82 16.80 16.98
N ILE A 506 23.92 16.06 16.75
CA ILE A 506 24.39 15.06 17.71
C ILE A 506 24.69 15.70 19.06
N LYS A 507 25.40 16.84 19.06
CA LYS A 507 25.71 17.58 20.28
C LYS A 507 24.45 18.04 21.02
N PHE A 508 23.45 18.54 20.28
CA PHE A 508 22.15 18.92 20.84
C PHE A 508 21.48 17.78 21.61
N ILE A 509 21.34 16.60 20.99
CA ILE A 509 20.72 15.44 21.64
C ILE A 509 21.57 14.92 22.81
N GLN A 510 22.90 14.87 22.65
CA GLN A 510 23.79 14.46 23.73
C GLN A 510 23.74 15.41 24.93
N ASP A 511 23.60 16.72 24.70
CA ASP A 511 23.47 17.71 25.76
C ASP A 511 22.11 17.63 26.46
N ASP A 512 21.02 17.30 25.76
CA ASP A 512 19.73 16.94 26.38
C ASP A 512 19.87 15.71 27.30
N ILE A 513 20.52 14.64 26.82
CA ILE A 513 20.79 13.44 27.62
C ILE A 513 21.60 13.77 28.87
N LYS A 514 22.67 14.58 28.75
CA LYS A 514 23.49 15.00 29.91
C LYS A 514 22.70 15.82 30.93
N LYS A 515 21.70 16.60 30.50
CA LYS A 515 20.82 17.41 31.36
C LYS A 515 19.65 16.62 31.97
N GLY A 516 19.57 15.30 31.75
CA GLY A 516 18.50 14.46 32.28
C GLY A 516 17.30 14.26 31.34
N SER A 517 17.50 14.47 30.04
CA SER A 517 16.52 14.24 28.97
C SER A 517 15.20 15.06 29.06
N PRO A 518 15.22 16.36 29.38
CA PRO A 518 13.99 17.15 29.49
C PRO A 518 13.14 17.17 28.21
N LEU A 519 13.79 17.15 27.04
CA LEU A 519 13.08 17.08 25.75
C LEU A 519 12.70 15.63 25.41
N LEU A 520 13.65 14.70 25.45
CA LEU A 520 13.42 13.30 25.07
C LEU A 520 12.36 12.61 25.95
N ASN A 521 12.28 12.93 27.24
CA ASN A 521 11.25 12.35 28.12
C ASN A 521 9.82 12.68 27.69
N GLN A 522 9.61 13.83 27.06
CA GLN A 522 8.29 14.26 26.58
C GLN A 522 7.97 13.68 25.20
N ILE A 523 8.97 13.65 24.31
CA ILE A 523 8.80 13.15 22.94
C ILE A 523 8.63 11.62 22.91
N MET A 524 9.33 10.91 23.79
CA MET A 524 9.28 9.44 23.86
C MET A 524 8.04 8.92 24.61
N ASP A 525 7.27 9.80 25.26
CA ASP A 525 6.03 9.44 25.95
C ASP A 525 4.90 9.23 24.94
N VAL A 526 4.47 7.97 24.79
CA VAL A 526 3.42 7.58 23.84
C VAL A 526 2.05 7.96 24.41
N LYS A 527 1.39 8.94 23.79
CA LYS A 527 0.06 9.42 24.20
C LYS A 527 -1.05 8.62 23.51
N HIS A 528 -1.81 7.85 24.28
CA HIS A 528 -3.01 7.17 23.80
C HIS A 528 -4.21 8.12 23.84
N LYS A 529 -4.86 8.35 22.70
CA LYS A 529 -6.10 9.15 22.61
C LYS A 529 -7.32 8.26 22.82
N ASP A 530 -8.32 8.77 23.55
CA ASP A 530 -9.60 8.07 23.76
C ASP A 530 -10.39 7.95 22.44
N PHE A 531 -10.15 8.87 21.50
CA PHE A 531 -10.73 8.88 20.17
C PHE A 531 -9.64 9.18 19.14
N SER A 532 -9.39 8.25 18.22
CA SER A 532 -8.48 8.49 17.09
C SER A 532 -8.98 7.84 15.82
N ILE A 533 -8.97 8.62 14.73
CA ILE A 533 -9.27 8.15 13.37
C ILE A 533 -8.04 7.45 12.76
N ILE A 534 -6.84 7.78 13.25
CA ILE A 534 -5.53 7.39 12.67
C ILE A 534 -4.64 6.61 13.64
N GLY A 535 -5.13 6.29 14.85
CA GLY A 535 -4.38 5.57 15.90
C GLY A 535 -3.67 6.49 16.91
N THR A 536 -2.75 5.93 17.69
CA THR A 536 -1.90 6.65 18.65
C THR A 536 -1.03 7.70 17.95
N GLU A 537 -0.75 8.85 18.57
CA GLU A 537 0.18 9.83 18.00
C GLU A 537 1.59 9.63 18.54
N ILE A 538 2.59 9.60 17.65
CA ILE A 538 4.00 9.41 17.97
C ILE A 538 4.80 10.60 17.46
N TYR A 539 5.60 11.21 18.34
CA TYR A 539 6.39 12.41 18.05
C TYR A 539 7.90 12.14 17.91
N TYR A 540 8.37 10.91 18.16
CA TYR A 540 9.79 10.54 18.00
C TYR A 540 10.15 10.00 16.61
N THR A 541 9.19 9.81 15.71
CA THR A 541 9.42 9.16 14.40
C THR A 541 10.42 9.95 13.55
N GLU A 542 10.27 11.27 13.48
CA GLU A 542 11.14 12.16 12.71
C GLU A 542 12.56 12.23 13.30
N LEU A 543 12.68 12.14 14.62
CA LEU A 543 13.97 11.98 15.30
C LEU A 543 14.66 10.67 14.89
N LEU A 544 13.91 9.55 14.82
CA LEU A 544 14.47 8.29 14.34
C LEU A 544 14.94 8.39 12.89
N PHE A 545 14.16 9.02 12.00
CA PHE A 545 14.60 9.23 10.62
C PHE A 545 15.85 10.12 10.51
N ALA A 546 15.99 11.12 11.37
CA ALA A 546 17.22 11.92 11.45
C ALA A 546 18.44 11.08 11.88
N LEU A 547 18.28 10.23 12.89
CA LEU A 547 19.33 9.32 13.37
C LEU A 547 19.67 8.25 12.33
N GLU A 548 18.69 7.73 11.62
CA GLU A 548 18.86 6.83 10.49
C GLU A 548 19.70 7.46 9.38
N ALA A 549 19.41 8.71 9.02
CA ALA A 549 20.16 9.44 8.02
C ALA A 549 21.64 9.64 8.44
N LEU A 550 21.88 9.95 9.73
CA LEU A 550 23.22 10.07 10.31
C LEU A 550 24.00 8.76 10.28
N ALA A 551 23.35 7.62 10.52
CA ALA A 551 23.99 6.32 10.59
C ALA A 551 24.68 5.92 9.28
N TRP A 552 24.28 6.49 8.14
CA TRP A 552 24.96 6.27 6.86
C TRP A 552 26.41 6.72 6.86
N ASP A 553 26.73 7.78 7.60
CA ASP A 553 28.08 8.30 7.70
C ASP A 553 28.85 7.64 8.86
N GLU A 554 29.89 6.86 8.52
CA GLU A 554 30.69 6.10 9.50
C GLU A 554 31.22 7.00 10.63
N GLN A 555 31.52 8.27 10.35
CA GLN A 555 32.04 9.20 11.36
C GLN A 555 31.05 9.47 12.51
N TYR A 556 29.74 9.34 12.27
CA TYR A 556 28.69 9.63 13.24
C TYR A 556 28.01 8.37 13.79
N LEU A 557 28.40 7.19 13.31
CA LEU A 557 27.71 5.94 13.64
C LEU A 557 27.81 5.60 15.13
N PHE A 558 28.96 5.85 15.77
CA PHE A 558 29.13 5.60 17.20
C PHE A 558 28.17 6.43 18.05
N ASP A 559 28.15 7.75 17.85
CA ASP A 559 27.29 8.67 18.59
C ASP A 559 25.81 8.40 18.34
N THR A 560 25.45 8.13 17.08
CA THR A 560 24.09 7.75 16.69
C THR A 560 23.64 6.46 17.39
N THR A 561 24.52 5.45 17.42
CA THR A 561 24.24 4.19 18.12
C THR A 561 24.07 4.44 19.62
N TYR A 562 24.92 5.26 20.23
CA TYR A 562 24.82 5.60 21.64
C TYR A 562 23.49 6.28 21.98
N ILE A 563 23.05 7.25 21.16
CA ILE A 563 21.74 7.90 21.30
C ILE A 563 20.61 6.87 21.18
N LEU A 564 20.63 6.03 20.15
CA LEU A 564 19.59 4.99 19.96
C LEU A 564 19.54 4.00 21.13
N MET A 565 20.69 3.62 21.70
CA MET A 565 20.75 2.76 22.89
C MET A 565 20.09 3.42 24.10
N HIS A 566 20.25 4.74 24.28
CA HIS A 566 19.53 5.51 25.29
C HIS A 566 18.03 5.52 25.01
N LEU A 567 17.61 5.73 23.76
CA LEU A 567 16.19 5.72 23.38
C LEU A 567 15.52 4.35 23.57
N CYS A 568 16.27 3.24 23.46
CA CYS A 568 15.76 1.90 23.77
C CYS A 568 15.38 1.69 25.25
N SER A 569 15.80 2.57 26.16
CA SER A 569 15.45 2.46 27.58
C SER A 569 14.01 2.91 27.90
N TYR A 570 13.37 3.66 27.01
CA TYR A 570 11.99 4.12 27.18
C TYR A 570 11.00 2.96 26.95
N PRO A 571 9.97 2.82 27.82
CA PRO A 571 8.93 1.82 27.61
C PRO A 571 8.15 2.14 26.34
N ASN A 572 7.84 1.12 25.54
CA ASN A 572 7.09 1.28 24.30
C ASN A 572 6.07 0.15 24.17
N ASP A 573 4.86 0.43 24.65
CA ASP A 573 3.66 -0.42 24.57
C ASP A 573 2.90 -0.26 23.24
N SER A 574 3.40 0.59 22.34
CA SER A 574 2.74 0.92 21.09
C SER A 574 2.88 -0.21 20.05
N ASN A 575 1.86 -0.38 19.22
CA ASN A 575 1.85 -1.34 18.10
C ASN A 575 2.61 -0.84 16.85
N TYR A 576 3.42 0.21 16.97
CA TYR A 576 4.09 0.83 15.83
C TYR A 576 5.33 0.06 15.42
N ALA A 577 5.52 -0.03 14.10
CA ALA A 577 6.68 -0.70 13.51
C ALA A 577 7.99 0.08 13.71
N ASN A 578 7.97 1.42 13.74
CA ASN A 578 9.19 2.21 13.87
C ASN A 578 9.58 2.43 15.34
N LYS A 579 10.48 1.59 15.88
CA LYS A 579 10.99 1.67 17.26
C LYS A 579 12.52 1.84 17.24
N PRO A 580 13.14 2.46 18.27
CA PRO A 580 14.60 2.65 18.30
C PRO A 580 15.41 1.36 18.08
N ILE A 581 14.92 0.23 18.62
CA ILE A 581 15.58 -1.08 18.44
C ILE A 581 15.49 -1.59 16.99
N ASN A 582 14.47 -1.20 16.24
CA ASN A 582 14.30 -1.57 14.83
C ASN A 582 15.21 -0.73 13.93
N THR A 583 15.42 0.55 14.26
CA THR A 583 16.47 1.38 13.64
C THR A 583 17.86 0.79 13.89
N LEU A 584 18.16 0.37 15.13
CA LEU A 584 19.41 -0.35 15.43
C LEU A 584 19.52 -1.65 14.63
N LEU A 585 18.43 -2.44 14.56
CA LEU A 585 18.40 -3.66 13.78
C LEU A 585 18.76 -3.39 12.33
N SER A 586 18.14 -2.41 11.68
CA SER A 586 18.37 -2.09 10.27
C SER A 586 19.78 -1.57 9.97
N ILE A 587 20.37 -0.78 10.88
CA ILE A 587 21.77 -0.33 10.79
C ILE A 587 22.74 -1.51 10.89
N TYR A 588 22.49 -2.45 11.82
CA TYR A 588 23.45 -3.50 12.19
C TYR A 588 23.26 -4.84 11.48
N ARG A 589 22.30 -4.99 10.56
CA ARG A 589 22.05 -6.26 9.83
C ARG A 589 23.29 -6.83 9.16
N PHE A 590 23.29 -8.14 8.93
CA PHE A 590 24.37 -8.81 8.22
C PHE A 590 24.37 -8.49 6.72
N GLY A 591 23.21 -8.65 6.06
CA GLY A 591 23.00 -8.26 4.68
C GLY A 591 22.36 -6.88 4.58
N LEU A 592 22.80 -6.09 3.60
CA LEU A 592 22.32 -4.72 3.33
C LEU A 592 22.22 -3.84 4.60
N PRO A 593 23.30 -3.73 5.41
CA PRO A 593 23.28 -2.82 6.56
C PRO A 593 22.97 -1.40 6.08
N GLN A 594 22.11 -0.69 6.82
CA GLN A 594 21.72 0.69 6.50
C GLN A 594 22.78 1.69 6.98
N THR A 595 24.04 1.42 6.63
CA THR A 595 25.21 2.25 6.92
C THR A 595 26.35 1.89 5.96
N TYR A 596 27.25 2.84 5.68
CA TYR A 596 28.48 2.57 4.94
C TYR A 596 29.60 1.96 5.80
N ALA A 597 29.41 1.86 7.12
CA ALA A 597 30.44 1.30 8.00
C ALA A 597 30.62 -0.22 7.79
N PRO A 598 31.87 -0.70 7.68
CA PRO A 598 32.14 -2.13 7.54
C PRO A 598 31.75 -2.91 8.80
N PHE A 599 31.65 -4.24 8.68
CA PHE A 599 31.20 -5.11 9.77
C PHE A 599 32.08 -4.99 11.02
N GLU A 600 33.40 -4.85 10.83
CA GLU A 600 34.38 -4.74 11.91
C GLU A 600 34.15 -3.46 12.73
N THR A 601 33.98 -2.31 12.09
CA THR A 601 33.65 -1.04 12.76
C THR A 601 32.34 -1.19 13.54
N ARG A 602 31.30 -1.75 12.91
CA ARG A 602 30.01 -1.98 13.56
C ARG A 602 30.13 -2.86 14.80
N LEU A 603 30.87 -3.97 14.71
CA LEU A 603 31.06 -4.89 15.83
C LEU A 603 31.78 -4.21 17.00
N GLU A 604 32.82 -3.41 16.76
CA GLU A 604 33.53 -2.70 17.82
C GLU A 604 32.65 -1.64 18.52
N ILE A 605 31.78 -0.96 17.76
CA ILE A 605 30.79 -0.02 18.33
C ILE A 605 29.82 -0.78 19.25
N LEU A 606 29.29 -1.94 18.83
CA LEU A 606 28.41 -2.76 19.66
C LEU A 606 29.11 -3.24 20.94
N LYS A 607 30.37 -3.70 20.84
CA LYS A 607 31.18 -4.12 22.00
C LYS A 607 31.39 -2.96 22.98
N SER A 608 31.68 -1.76 22.48
CA SER A 608 31.83 -0.58 23.32
C SER A 608 30.52 -0.24 24.05
N CYS A 609 29.38 -0.24 23.33
CA CYS A 609 28.07 0.05 23.90
C CYS A 609 27.60 -1.02 24.90
N ALA A 610 28.03 -2.27 24.74
CA ALA A 610 27.69 -3.38 25.65
C ALA A 610 28.11 -3.14 27.11
N THR A 611 29.13 -2.31 27.35
CA THR A 611 29.56 -1.97 28.71
C THR A 611 28.51 -1.20 29.50
N LYS A 612 27.69 -0.37 28.82
CA LYS A 612 26.65 0.47 29.42
C LYS A 612 25.23 -0.06 29.19
N HIS A 613 25.00 -0.78 28.09
CA HIS A 613 23.67 -1.26 27.68
C HIS A 613 23.66 -2.77 27.35
N PRO A 614 24.09 -3.66 28.26
CA PRO A 614 24.25 -5.09 27.97
C PRO A 614 22.92 -5.78 27.59
N LYS A 615 21.83 -5.45 28.27
CA LYS A 615 20.49 -6.02 27.99
C LYS A 615 20.00 -5.68 26.58
N THR A 616 20.08 -4.41 26.18
CA THR A 616 19.69 -3.95 24.83
C THR A 616 20.55 -4.60 23.74
N ILE A 617 21.86 -4.73 23.96
CA ILE A 617 22.77 -5.41 23.03
C ILE A 617 22.42 -6.89 22.89
N SER A 618 22.15 -7.59 24.00
CA SER A 618 21.71 -8.99 23.97
C SER A 618 20.43 -9.13 23.13
N THR A 619 19.42 -8.28 23.35
CA THR A 619 18.19 -8.27 22.56
C THR A 619 18.47 -8.00 21.07
N LEU A 620 19.29 -6.99 20.76
CA LEU A 620 19.67 -6.66 19.39
C LEU A 620 20.38 -7.83 18.69
N CYS A 621 21.30 -8.52 19.39
CA CYS A 621 21.99 -9.69 18.83
C CYS A 621 21.02 -10.84 18.53
N VAL A 622 20.03 -11.10 19.39
CA VAL A 622 18.97 -12.08 19.10
C VAL A 622 18.20 -11.69 17.83
N LEU A 623 17.80 -10.42 17.69
CA LEU A 623 17.10 -9.93 16.51
C LEU A 623 17.94 -10.03 15.23
N LEU A 624 19.22 -9.67 15.30
CA LEU A 624 20.15 -9.78 14.17
C LEU A 624 20.30 -11.22 13.70
N LEU A 625 20.39 -12.18 14.62
CA LEU A 625 20.52 -13.60 14.32
C LEU A 625 19.23 -14.18 13.72
N LYS A 626 18.06 -13.83 14.25
CA LYS A 626 16.75 -14.21 13.66
C LYS A 626 16.59 -13.64 12.25
N GLY A 627 17.10 -12.43 12.02
CA GLY A 627 17.06 -11.73 10.75
C GLY A 627 17.89 -12.37 9.62
N LEU A 628 18.67 -13.43 9.88
CA LEU A 628 19.38 -14.19 8.84
C LEU A 628 18.43 -14.87 7.85
N SER A 629 17.19 -15.14 8.27
CA SER A 629 16.17 -15.80 7.46
C SER A 629 15.30 -14.84 6.64
N GLU A 630 15.42 -13.52 6.87
CA GLU A 630 14.58 -12.52 6.22
C GLU A 630 14.99 -12.28 4.77
N GLN A 631 13.99 -12.13 3.90
CA GLN A 631 14.17 -11.91 2.45
C GLN A 631 13.70 -10.54 1.98
N VAL A 632 13.01 -9.79 2.84
CA VAL A 632 12.46 -8.47 2.53
C VAL A 632 13.05 -7.45 3.49
N PHE A 633 13.54 -6.35 2.94
CA PHE A 633 14.18 -5.28 3.67
C PHE A 633 13.56 -3.95 3.25
N MET A 634 13.32 -3.07 4.21
CA MET A 634 12.96 -1.68 3.94
C MET A 634 14.18 -0.80 4.18
N PRO A 635 14.50 0.13 3.26
CA PRO A 635 15.60 1.05 3.46
C PRO A 635 15.25 2.07 4.56
N ASN A 636 16.26 2.44 5.34
CA ASN A 636 16.15 3.54 6.31
C ASN A 636 16.15 4.90 5.60
N ALA A 637 15.77 5.95 6.33
CA ALA A 637 16.00 7.31 5.88
C ALA A 637 17.50 7.55 5.55
N HIS A 638 17.77 8.34 4.51
CA HIS A 638 19.12 8.71 4.08
C HIS A 638 19.11 10.19 3.72
N PHE A 639 20.18 10.92 4.07
CA PHE A 639 20.40 12.30 3.62
C PHE A 639 20.16 12.48 2.12
N ARG A 640 19.51 13.57 1.71
CA ARG A 640 19.19 13.85 0.31
C ARG A 640 20.44 14.15 -0.52
N TRP A 641 21.21 15.15 -0.11
CA TRP A 641 22.38 15.75 -0.76
C TRP A 641 23.72 15.26 -0.21
N ARG A 642 23.88 15.16 1.12
CA ARG A 642 25.10 14.66 1.76
C ARG A 642 25.29 13.18 1.38
N MET A 643 26.52 12.78 1.10
CA MET A 643 26.88 11.43 0.62
C MET A 643 26.20 10.99 -0.70
N ARG A 644 25.61 11.90 -1.49
CA ARG A 644 24.90 11.55 -2.74
C ARG A 644 25.71 10.81 -3.81
N ASN A 645 27.03 10.79 -3.70
CA ASN A 645 27.91 10.05 -4.61
C ASN A 645 28.13 8.60 -4.18
N ARG A 646 27.71 8.22 -2.97
CA ARG A 646 27.78 6.85 -2.43
C ARG A 646 26.44 6.11 -2.46
N LYS A 647 25.35 6.80 -2.81
CA LYS A 647 24.00 6.24 -2.97
C LYS A 647 23.96 5.30 -4.18
N GLU A 648 24.37 4.06 -3.99
CA GLU A 648 24.32 3.02 -5.00
C GLU A 648 23.54 1.82 -4.46
N SER A 649 22.58 1.31 -5.26
CA SER A 649 21.95 0.04 -4.96
C SER A 649 22.87 -1.08 -5.41
N PRO A 650 23.25 -2.03 -4.52
CA PRO A 650 24.04 -3.18 -4.92
C PRO A 650 23.21 -4.11 -5.80
N ASN A 651 23.79 -4.60 -6.90
CA ASN A 651 23.12 -5.55 -7.79
C ASN A 651 22.98 -6.96 -7.19
N TYR A 652 23.78 -7.27 -6.16
CA TYR A 652 23.74 -8.53 -5.43
C TYR A 652 24.12 -8.31 -3.97
N ILE A 653 23.54 -9.11 -3.07
CA ILE A 653 23.91 -9.13 -1.67
C ILE A 653 25.05 -10.16 -1.52
N PRO A 654 26.23 -9.77 -1.01
CA PRO A 654 27.31 -10.72 -0.78
C PRO A 654 26.92 -11.76 0.27
N SER A 655 27.43 -12.99 0.13
CA SER A 655 27.21 -14.04 1.12
C SER A 655 27.76 -13.62 2.49
N ILE A 656 26.98 -13.86 3.55
CA ILE A 656 27.36 -13.49 4.92
C ILE A 656 28.45 -14.44 5.41
N PRO A 657 29.65 -13.94 5.79
CA PRO A 657 30.70 -14.79 6.33
C PRO A 657 30.30 -15.43 7.67
N THR A 658 30.55 -16.73 7.82
CA THR A 658 30.27 -17.47 9.07
C THR A 658 30.99 -16.85 10.27
N THR A 659 32.16 -16.26 10.07
CA THR A 659 32.93 -15.55 11.11
C THR A 659 32.17 -14.37 11.70
N HIS A 660 31.37 -13.65 10.89
CA HIS A 660 30.56 -12.52 11.35
C HIS A 660 29.43 -13.01 12.27
N VAL A 661 28.77 -14.09 11.86
CA VAL A 661 27.71 -14.73 12.66
C VAL A 661 28.28 -15.21 14.00
N ILE A 662 29.43 -15.90 13.98
CA ILE A 662 30.13 -16.35 15.20
C ILE A 662 30.43 -15.16 16.13
N ALA A 663 30.91 -14.04 15.60
CA ALA A 663 31.24 -12.87 16.41
C ALA A 663 30.01 -12.27 17.12
N ILE A 664 28.86 -12.21 16.46
CA ILE A 664 27.60 -11.76 17.07
C ILE A 664 27.09 -12.76 18.10
N VAL A 665 27.22 -14.07 17.85
CA VAL A 665 26.90 -15.10 18.86
C VAL A 665 27.81 -14.94 20.09
N GLN A 666 29.12 -14.72 19.91
CA GLN A 666 30.03 -14.46 21.02
C GLN A 666 29.63 -13.21 21.82
N LEU A 667 29.23 -12.13 21.14
CA LEU A 667 28.75 -10.91 21.80
C LEU A 667 27.44 -11.14 22.58
N LEU A 668 26.49 -11.89 22.02
CA LEU A 668 25.26 -12.31 22.71
C LEU A 668 25.59 -13.12 23.97
N LEU A 669 26.47 -14.11 23.87
CA LEU A 669 26.86 -14.94 25.01
C LEU A 669 27.61 -14.13 26.09
N ALA A 670 28.38 -13.12 25.71
CA ALA A 670 29.11 -12.25 26.63
C ALA A 670 28.22 -11.22 27.34
N THR A 671 27.10 -10.82 26.73
CA THR A 671 26.18 -9.79 27.26
C THR A 671 24.91 -10.36 27.88
N SER A 672 24.62 -11.66 27.67
CA SER A 672 23.44 -12.32 28.23
C SER A 672 23.55 -12.52 29.74
N GLU A 673 22.48 -12.20 30.46
CA GLU A 673 22.31 -12.48 31.88
C GLU A 673 21.92 -13.95 32.17
N PHE A 674 21.69 -14.76 31.12
CA PHE A 674 21.22 -16.14 31.22
C PHE A 674 19.94 -16.29 32.06
N SER A 675 19.03 -15.31 31.94
CA SER A 675 17.66 -15.43 32.44
C SER A 675 16.90 -16.54 31.70
N VAL A 676 15.77 -17.00 32.24
CA VAL A 676 14.91 -18.02 31.63
C VAL A 676 14.54 -17.64 30.18
N GLU A 677 14.17 -16.38 29.95
CA GLU A 677 13.80 -15.89 28.62
C GLU A 677 15.00 -15.85 27.66
N ASN A 678 16.17 -15.40 28.11
CA ASN A 678 17.38 -15.42 27.29
C ASN A 678 17.78 -16.84 26.90
N ILE A 679 17.65 -17.81 27.82
CA ILE A 679 17.95 -19.21 27.54
C ILE A 679 16.97 -19.77 26.52
N LYS A 680 15.66 -19.49 26.65
CA LYS A 680 14.66 -19.87 25.65
C LYS A 680 14.99 -19.31 24.27
N GLU A 681 15.42 -18.05 24.18
CA GLU A 681 15.84 -17.45 22.92
C GLU A 681 17.09 -18.13 22.35
N MET A 682 18.10 -18.44 23.17
CA MET A 682 19.28 -19.19 22.73
C MET A 682 18.94 -20.61 22.26
N VAL A 683 18.01 -21.29 22.95
CA VAL A 683 17.47 -22.58 22.53
C VAL A 683 16.82 -22.43 21.15
N ASN A 684 15.92 -21.46 20.97
CA ASN A 684 15.28 -21.21 19.68
C ASN A 684 16.29 -20.97 18.56
N LEU A 685 17.29 -20.12 18.79
CA LEU A 685 18.36 -19.82 17.84
C LEU A 685 19.19 -21.07 17.49
N SER A 686 19.45 -21.96 18.46
CA SER A 686 20.26 -23.16 18.23
C SER A 686 19.58 -24.19 17.30
N PHE A 687 18.25 -24.16 17.18
CA PHE A 687 17.49 -24.97 16.22
C PHE A 687 17.44 -24.36 14.80
N ASP A 688 17.81 -23.09 14.64
CA ASP A 688 17.83 -22.44 13.33
C ASP A 688 18.90 -23.08 12.42
N ASN A 689 18.53 -23.35 11.17
CA ASN A 689 19.41 -23.96 10.19
C ASN A 689 20.53 -23.01 9.73
N TYR A 690 20.30 -21.70 9.71
CA TYR A 690 21.32 -20.69 9.40
C TYR A 690 22.40 -20.59 10.50
N LEU A 691 22.10 -21.08 11.71
CA LEU A 691 23.00 -21.05 12.87
C LEU A 691 23.62 -22.43 13.18
N ARG A 692 23.55 -23.38 12.25
CA ARG A 692 24.07 -24.75 12.41
C ARG A 692 25.54 -24.79 12.87
N SER A 693 26.38 -23.88 12.38
CA SER A 693 27.80 -23.77 12.75
C SER A 693 28.04 -23.22 14.16
N CYS A 694 27.07 -22.50 14.73
CA CYS A 694 27.15 -21.89 16.06
C CYS A 694 26.38 -22.71 17.12
N ARG A 695 25.66 -23.75 16.72
CA ARG A 695 24.79 -24.56 17.58
C ARG A 695 25.50 -25.10 18.83
N THR A 696 26.72 -25.62 18.66
CA THR A 696 27.52 -26.13 19.78
C THR A 696 27.86 -25.02 20.78
N MET A 697 28.11 -23.79 20.33
CA MET A 697 28.40 -22.67 21.22
C MET A 697 27.20 -22.33 22.12
N PHE A 698 25.98 -22.37 21.59
CA PHE A 698 24.77 -22.18 22.40
C PHE A 698 24.60 -23.31 23.41
N LEU A 699 24.72 -24.57 22.97
CA LEU A 699 24.57 -25.72 23.84
C LEU A 699 25.64 -25.76 24.94
N ASP A 700 26.90 -25.47 24.63
CA ASP A 700 27.99 -25.40 25.60
C ASP A 700 27.78 -24.26 26.60
N ALA A 701 27.30 -23.11 26.14
CA ALA A 701 26.97 -21.98 27.02
C ALA A 701 25.83 -22.33 27.98
N ILE A 702 24.73 -22.90 27.48
CA ILE A 702 23.59 -23.33 28.32
C ILE A 702 24.01 -24.44 29.28
N SER A 703 24.83 -25.40 28.83
CA SER A 703 25.31 -26.52 29.65
C SER A 703 26.16 -26.06 30.83
N LYS A 704 26.90 -24.95 30.73
CA LYS A 704 27.63 -24.35 31.88
C LYS A 704 26.70 -23.89 33.00
N TYR A 705 25.44 -23.61 32.70
CA TYR A 705 24.42 -23.18 33.66
C TYR A 705 23.43 -24.28 34.03
N LYS A 706 23.66 -25.53 33.58
CA LYS A 706 22.73 -26.65 33.78
C LYS A 706 22.29 -26.86 35.23
N ASP A 707 23.21 -26.72 36.18
CA ASP A 707 22.92 -26.92 37.60
C ASP A 707 21.97 -25.84 38.15
N LYS A 708 22.00 -24.62 37.59
CA LYS A 708 21.09 -23.52 37.98
C LYS A 708 19.71 -23.63 37.34
N ILE A 709 19.62 -24.25 36.16
CA ILE A 709 18.36 -24.40 35.40
C ILE A 709 17.71 -25.76 35.58
N LYS A 710 18.35 -26.69 36.30
CA LYS A 710 17.82 -28.03 36.53
C LYS A 710 16.45 -27.95 37.19
N GLY A 711 15.46 -28.59 36.57
CA GLY A 711 14.06 -28.58 37.00
C GLY A 711 13.27 -27.33 36.60
N ASN A 712 13.82 -26.41 35.80
CA ASN A 712 13.07 -25.26 35.28
C ASN A 712 12.13 -25.69 34.14
N GLU A 713 10.83 -25.69 34.42
CA GLU A 713 9.80 -26.18 33.50
C GLU A 713 9.79 -25.45 32.16
N GLU A 714 9.84 -24.11 32.15
CA GLU A 714 9.78 -23.31 30.92
C GLU A 714 10.89 -23.64 29.93
N ILE A 715 12.11 -23.87 30.42
CA ILE A 715 13.26 -24.22 29.56
C ILE A 715 13.13 -25.66 29.06
N THR A 716 12.77 -26.60 29.94
CA THR A 716 12.59 -28.00 29.55
C THR A 716 11.47 -28.18 28.55
N ASP A 717 10.37 -27.44 28.70
CA ASP A 717 9.23 -27.47 27.79
C ASP A 717 9.59 -26.84 26.45
N CYS A 718 10.29 -25.70 26.44
CA CYS A 718 10.80 -25.09 25.21
C CYS A 718 11.67 -26.06 24.41
N LEU A 719 12.63 -26.74 25.06
CA LEU A 719 13.48 -27.75 24.44
C LEU A 719 12.65 -28.95 23.92
N ARG A 720 11.77 -29.49 24.76
CA ARG A 720 10.96 -30.66 24.42
C ARG A 720 10.02 -30.39 23.25
N GLU A 721 9.38 -29.22 23.22
CA GLU A 721 8.52 -28.82 22.11
C GLU A 721 9.29 -28.72 20.79
N LYS A 722 10.50 -28.13 20.81
CA LYS A 722 11.36 -28.07 19.62
C LYS A 722 11.84 -29.44 19.14
N ILE A 723 12.30 -30.30 20.06
CA ILE A 723 12.71 -31.67 19.73
C ILE A 723 11.54 -32.43 19.09
N ASN A 724 10.37 -32.39 19.73
CA ASN A 724 9.16 -33.07 19.22
C ASN A 724 8.73 -32.52 17.86
N TRP A 725 8.81 -31.21 17.64
CA TRP A 725 8.52 -30.60 16.34
C TRP A 725 9.43 -31.15 15.23
N HIS A 726 10.74 -31.24 15.47
CA HIS A 726 11.67 -31.81 14.50
C HIS A 726 11.46 -33.31 14.28
N LEU A 727 11.14 -34.08 15.32
CA LEU A 727 10.83 -35.51 15.19
C LEU A 727 9.51 -35.74 14.44
N GLN A 728 8.51 -34.89 14.64
CA GLN A 728 7.22 -34.99 13.96
C GLN A 728 7.31 -34.76 12.46
N TYR A 729 8.10 -33.76 12.08
CA TYR A 729 8.31 -33.40 10.68
C TYR A 729 9.65 -33.93 10.16
N GLN A 730 10.10 -35.10 10.61
CA GLN A 730 11.42 -35.67 10.27
C GLN A 730 11.68 -35.81 8.76
N LYS A 731 10.62 -35.88 7.94
CA LYS A 731 10.73 -35.97 6.46
C LYS A 731 10.85 -34.62 5.76
N SER A 732 10.71 -33.51 6.48
CA SER A 732 10.76 -32.16 5.91
C SER A 732 12.21 -31.66 5.78
N ASN A 733 12.51 -30.91 4.72
CA ASN A 733 13.87 -30.46 4.41
C ASN A 733 14.50 -29.54 5.46
N TRP A 734 13.69 -28.88 6.30
CA TRP A 734 14.15 -28.00 7.37
C TRP A 734 14.37 -28.74 8.70
N ALA A 735 13.92 -29.99 8.82
CA ALA A 735 14.00 -30.73 10.07
C ALA A 735 15.42 -31.26 10.32
N LEU A 736 15.88 -31.17 11.58
CA LEU A 736 17.18 -31.72 11.99
C LEU A 736 17.16 -33.25 11.93
N SER A 737 18.32 -33.85 11.61
CA SER A 737 18.45 -35.30 11.66
C SER A 737 18.40 -35.83 13.10
N LYS A 738 18.15 -37.13 13.26
CA LYS A 738 18.16 -37.76 14.59
C LYS A 738 19.52 -37.60 15.28
N GLU A 739 20.61 -37.70 14.52
CA GLU A 739 21.97 -37.53 15.01
C GLU A 739 22.23 -36.09 15.50
N GLU A 740 21.65 -35.09 14.83
CA GLU A 740 21.74 -33.69 15.25
C GLU A 740 20.89 -33.35 16.47
N LEU A 741 19.84 -34.15 16.75
CA LEU A 741 19.00 -34.01 17.93
C LEU A 741 19.62 -34.59 19.21
N VAL A 742 20.55 -35.55 19.08
CA VAL A 742 21.20 -36.22 20.24
C VAL A 742 21.77 -35.24 21.27
N PRO A 743 22.51 -34.16 20.90
CA PRO A 743 23.01 -33.20 21.89
C PRO A 743 21.90 -32.47 22.66
N PHE A 744 20.75 -32.21 22.02
CA PHE A 744 19.60 -31.57 22.66
C PHE A 744 18.86 -32.53 23.59
N GLU A 745 18.67 -33.78 23.18
CA GLU A 745 18.09 -34.84 24.03
C GLU A 745 18.96 -35.08 25.26
N LYS A 746 20.28 -35.09 25.08
CA LYS A 746 21.24 -35.17 26.18
C LYS A 746 21.09 -33.98 27.13
N LEU A 747 21.10 -32.74 26.62
CA LEU A 747 20.92 -31.55 27.44
C LEU A 747 19.59 -31.61 28.21
N LEU A 748 18.48 -31.93 27.53
CA LEU A 748 17.16 -32.08 28.15
C LEU A 748 17.21 -33.07 29.31
N SER A 749 17.82 -34.25 29.11
CA SER A 749 17.94 -35.27 30.17
C SER A 749 18.79 -34.83 31.38
N GLU A 750 19.78 -33.95 31.18
CA GLU A 750 20.64 -33.42 32.25
C GLU A 750 19.96 -32.32 33.08
N ILE A 751 19.06 -31.54 32.47
CA ILE A 751 18.35 -30.43 33.11
C ILE A 751 16.94 -30.80 33.60
N GLU A 752 16.42 -31.97 33.23
CA GLU A 752 15.16 -32.46 33.77
C GLU A 752 15.23 -32.59 35.30
N SER A 753 14.09 -32.39 35.96
CA SER A 753 14.00 -32.56 37.41
C SER A 753 14.19 -34.03 37.80
N ASP A 754 14.88 -34.26 38.91
CA ASP A 754 14.93 -35.59 39.55
C ASP A 754 13.59 -35.90 40.25
N ASP A 755 12.76 -34.89 40.50
CA ASP A 755 11.42 -35.08 41.04
C ASP A 755 10.46 -35.62 39.96
N ILE A 756 9.96 -36.84 40.18
CA ILE A 756 8.97 -37.51 39.32
C ILE A 756 7.74 -36.66 39.01
N LEU A 757 7.32 -35.77 39.91
CA LEU A 757 6.16 -34.89 39.72
C LEU A 757 6.47 -33.83 38.66
N ILE A 758 7.54 -33.05 38.86
CA ILE A 758 7.95 -31.98 37.94
C ILE A 758 8.32 -32.57 36.58
N LYS A 759 9.05 -33.68 36.56
CA LYS A 759 9.50 -34.35 35.33
C LYS A 759 8.34 -34.77 34.42
N ASN A 760 7.23 -35.26 34.98
CA ASN A 760 6.12 -35.80 34.21
C ASN A 760 4.94 -34.83 34.03
N LYS A 761 5.00 -33.62 34.60
CA LYS A 761 3.93 -32.62 34.55
C LYS A 761 3.47 -32.30 33.13
N TYR A 762 4.40 -32.16 32.17
CA TYR A 762 4.09 -31.87 30.76
C TYR A 762 3.09 -32.86 30.11
N LEU A 763 3.02 -34.12 30.58
CA LEU A 763 2.09 -35.15 30.08
C LEU A 763 0.62 -34.84 30.45
N PHE A 764 0.41 -33.88 31.36
CA PHE A 764 -0.89 -33.45 31.87
C PHE A 764 -1.15 -31.98 31.57
N GLU A 765 -0.47 -31.37 30.59
CA GLU A 765 -0.70 -29.96 30.22
C GLU A 765 -1.79 -29.77 29.15
N ASN A 766 -2.04 -30.78 28.31
CA ASN A 766 -2.99 -30.72 27.20
C ASN A 766 -3.92 -31.94 27.19
N PHE A 767 -5.05 -31.88 26.47
CA PHE A 767 -5.99 -33.01 26.36
C PHE A 767 -5.30 -34.28 25.80
N LEU A 768 -4.60 -34.16 24.67
CA LEU A 768 -3.72 -35.19 24.11
C LEU A 768 -2.25 -34.89 24.43
N ILE A 769 -1.45 -35.94 24.64
CA ILE A 769 0.01 -35.81 24.76
C ILE A 769 0.58 -35.50 23.38
N LYS A 770 1.30 -34.37 23.24
CA LYS A 770 2.02 -34.02 22.01
C LYS A 770 3.20 -34.99 21.83
N ALA A 771 3.06 -35.98 20.94
CA ALA A 771 4.07 -36.99 20.65
C ALA A 771 4.54 -36.89 19.18
N PRO A 772 5.78 -37.34 18.86
CA PRO A 772 6.37 -37.20 17.52
C PRO A 772 5.56 -37.78 16.35
N ASP A 773 4.83 -38.88 16.50
CA ASP A 773 4.30 -39.63 15.34
C ASP A 773 2.99 -39.06 14.70
N TYR A 774 2.80 -37.74 14.64
CA TYR A 774 1.52 -37.11 14.30
C TYR A 774 1.44 -36.65 12.83
N LYS A 775 0.59 -37.32 12.02
CA LYS A 775 0.33 -36.93 10.61
C LYS A 775 -1.14 -36.71 10.22
N ASP A 776 -2.11 -37.15 11.00
CA ASP A 776 -3.53 -37.04 10.64
C ASP A 776 -4.42 -36.99 11.91
N TYR A 777 -5.12 -35.87 12.12
CA TYR A 777 -5.85 -35.58 13.37
C TYR A 777 -7.23 -36.29 13.41
N ASP A 778 -7.83 -36.57 12.25
CA ASP A 778 -9.23 -36.99 12.16
C ASP A 778 -9.42 -38.52 12.18
N ASN A 779 -8.44 -39.30 11.71
CA ASN A 779 -8.62 -40.75 11.52
C ASN A 779 -8.26 -41.63 12.74
N ASP A 780 -7.56 -41.13 13.77
CA ASP A 780 -7.03 -41.96 14.87
C ASP A 780 -7.30 -41.42 16.31
N PHE A 781 -8.25 -40.49 16.46
CA PHE A 781 -8.55 -39.81 17.73
C PHE A 781 -8.87 -40.78 18.89
N LEU A 782 -9.75 -41.76 18.66
CA LEU A 782 -10.18 -42.71 19.71
C LEU A 782 -9.02 -43.56 20.22
N LYS A 783 -8.16 -44.05 19.32
CA LYS A 783 -6.99 -44.85 19.66
C LYS A 783 -5.96 -44.02 20.43
N LYS A 784 -5.72 -42.77 20.01
CA LYS A 784 -4.77 -41.87 20.68
C LYS A 784 -5.24 -41.38 22.04
N ASN A 785 -6.54 -41.12 22.19
CA ASN A 785 -7.11 -40.83 23.50
C ASN A 785 -6.90 -42.01 24.46
N LYS A 786 -7.09 -43.24 23.98
CA LYS A 786 -6.79 -44.46 24.75
C LYS A 786 -5.31 -44.58 25.12
N GLU A 787 -4.38 -44.45 24.16
CA GLU A 787 -2.93 -44.49 24.42
C GLU A 787 -2.49 -43.40 25.43
N THR A 788 -3.03 -42.18 25.29
CA THR A 788 -2.77 -41.07 26.21
C THR A 788 -3.24 -41.39 27.63
N ARG A 789 -4.43 -41.99 27.76
CA ARG A 789 -4.97 -42.45 29.05
C ARG A 789 -4.09 -43.51 29.69
N GLU A 790 -3.66 -44.51 28.92
CA GLU A 790 -2.79 -45.59 29.39
C GLU A 790 -1.43 -45.08 29.87
N ILE A 791 -0.81 -44.13 29.15
CA ILE A 791 0.45 -43.50 29.56
C ILE A 791 0.27 -42.76 30.89
N ARG A 792 -0.79 -41.94 31.01
CA ARG A 792 -1.08 -41.19 32.25
C ARG A 792 -1.33 -42.12 33.43
N ALA A 793 -2.11 -43.19 33.25
CA ALA A 793 -2.34 -44.20 34.27
C ALA A 793 -1.04 -44.87 34.73
N LYS A 794 -0.13 -45.18 33.81
CA LYS A 794 1.19 -45.73 34.13
C LYS A 794 2.03 -44.76 34.97
N ILE A 795 2.04 -43.48 34.62
CA ILE A 795 2.78 -42.44 35.36
C ILE A 795 2.19 -42.20 36.74
N ILE A 796 0.86 -42.08 36.87
CA ILE A 796 0.21 -41.96 38.18
C ILE A 796 0.51 -43.17 39.05
N LYS A 797 0.48 -44.39 38.49
CA LYS A 797 0.89 -45.61 39.22
C LYS A 797 2.34 -45.54 39.70
N GLN A 798 3.25 -44.99 38.90
CA GLN A 798 4.65 -44.81 39.30
C GLN A 798 4.79 -43.80 40.44
N ILE A 799 4.09 -42.65 40.35
CA ILE A 799 4.05 -41.64 41.42
C ILE A 799 3.55 -42.27 42.73
N ILE A 800 2.48 -43.07 42.68
CA ILE A 800 1.93 -43.76 43.85
C ILE A 800 2.94 -44.75 44.43
N ASN A 801 3.65 -45.51 43.59
CA ASN A 801 4.64 -46.49 44.06
C ASN A 801 5.85 -45.83 44.74
N GLU A 802 6.30 -44.66 44.24
CA GLU A 802 7.50 -43.98 44.77
C GLU A 802 7.20 -43.04 45.93
N LYS A 803 6.06 -42.33 45.90
CA LYS A 803 5.73 -41.26 46.86
C LYS A 803 4.41 -41.45 47.60
N GLY A 804 3.68 -42.54 47.34
CA GLY A 804 2.39 -42.85 47.95
C GLY A 804 1.21 -42.15 47.26
N LEU A 805 -0.01 -42.61 47.58
CA LEU A 805 -1.25 -42.04 47.02
C LEU A 805 -1.43 -40.55 47.39
N ASP A 806 -0.98 -40.15 48.57
CA ASP A 806 -1.06 -38.77 49.05
C ASP A 806 -0.31 -37.77 48.17
N ALA A 807 0.70 -38.20 47.41
CA ALA A 807 1.44 -37.34 46.49
C ALA A 807 0.66 -36.97 45.21
N VAL A 808 -0.39 -37.72 44.87
CA VAL A 808 -1.19 -37.49 43.65
C VAL A 808 -2.09 -36.27 43.78
N TRP A 809 -2.57 -35.97 44.99
CA TRP A 809 -3.48 -34.85 45.24
C TRP A 809 -2.85 -33.49 44.97
N PRO A 810 -1.70 -33.12 45.57
CA PRO A 810 -1.05 -31.85 45.24
C PRO A 810 -0.59 -31.82 43.79
N PHE A 811 -0.19 -32.95 43.19
CA PHE A 811 0.18 -33.01 41.78
C PHE A 811 -0.98 -32.65 40.85
N ALA A 812 -2.18 -33.18 41.12
CA ALA A 812 -3.38 -32.88 40.34
C ALA A 812 -3.71 -31.38 40.29
N GLU A 813 -3.34 -30.63 41.34
CA GLU A 813 -3.57 -29.19 41.39
C GLU A 813 -2.46 -28.35 40.74
N THR A 814 -1.29 -28.95 40.47
CA THR A 814 -0.19 -28.28 39.76
C THR A 814 -0.26 -28.37 38.24
N VAL A 815 -1.03 -29.31 37.69
CA VAL A 815 -1.14 -29.55 36.24
C VAL A 815 -2.31 -28.78 35.62
N LYS A 816 -2.21 -28.42 34.33
CA LYS A 816 -3.29 -27.73 33.62
C LYS A 816 -4.49 -28.62 33.27
N TYR A 817 -4.26 -29.86 32.82
CA TYR A 817 -5.30 -30.83 32.44
C TYR A 817 -5.54 -31.85 33.55
N LYS A 818 -6.24 -31.40 34.60
CA LYS A 818 -6.53 -32.15 35.84
C LYS A 818 -7.37 -33.40 35.60
N GLU A 819 -8.24 -33.33 34.60
CA GLU A 819 -9.05 -34.43 34.09
C GLU A 819 -8.20 -35.63 33.70
N GLY A 820 -6.97 -35.41 33.21
CA GLY A 820 -6.03 -36.47 32.89
C GLY A 820 -5.65 -37.32 34.11
N VAL A 821 -5.44 -36.67 35.27
CA VAL A 821 -5.13 -37.34 36.53
C VAL A 821 -6.37 -38.06 37.08
N ALA A 822 -7.54 -37.42 37.01
CA ALA A 822 -8.81 -38.01 37.42
C ALA A 822 -9.14 -39.29 36.64
N ASN A 823 -9.02 -39.25 35.31
CA ASN A 823 -9.22 -40.40 34.44
C ASN A 823 -8.21 -41.53 34.78
N ALA A 824 -6.94 -41.20 34.99
CA ALA A 824 -5.90 -42.17 35.36
C ALA A 824 -6.19 -42.87 36.69
N LEU A 825 -6.68 -42.14 37.71
CA LEU A 825 -7.07 -42.73 38.99
C LEU A 825 -8.31 -43.63 38.88
N PHE A 826 -9.31 -43.22 38.08
CA PHE A 826 -10.46 -44.07 37.77
C PHE A 826 -10.02 -45.36 37.05
N ASP A 827 -9.10 -45.26 36.08
CA ASP A 827 -8.61 -46.43 35.33
C ASP A 827 -7.82 -47.40 36.23
N LEU A 828 -7.22 -46.92 37.34
CA LEU A 828 -6.45 -47.73 38.29
C LEU A 828 -7.28 -48.32 39.44
N TYR A 829 -8.24 -47.56 39.98
CA TYR A 829 -8.96 -47.89 41.22
C TYR A 829 -10.49 -47.99 41.06
N GLY A 830 -11.03 -47.69 39.86
CA GLY A 830 -12.47 -47.74 39.60
C GLY A 830 -13.27 -46.85 40.56
N THR A 831 -14.08 -47.45 41.42
CA THR A 831 -14.91 -46.76 42.42
C THR A 831 -14.36 -46.82 43.84
N ASP A 832 -13.24 -47.48 44.07
CA ASP A 832 -12.80 -47.86 45.41
C ASP A 832 -12.39 -46.66 46.27
N ILE A 833 -11.85 -45.62 45.63
CA ILE A 833 -11.36 -44.39 46.28
C ILE A 833 -12.37 -43.23 46.23
N ARG A 834 -13.62 -43.47 45.81
CA ARG A 834 -14.65 -42.42 45.63
C ARG A 834 -14.90 -41.59 46.90
N GLY A 835 -14.96 -42.25 48.06
CA GLY A 835 -15.22 -41.58 49.34
C GLY A 835 -14.04 -40.73 49.80
N GLU A 836 -12.81 -41.13 49.47
CA GLU A 836 -11.59 -40.37 49.77
C GLU A 836 -11.50 -39.11 48.89
N ILE A 837 -11.73 -39.25 47.57
CA ILE A 837 -11.76 -38.12 46.63
C ILE A 837 -12.83 -37.10 47.06
N TYR A 838 -14.03 -37.57 47.42
CA TYR A 838 -15.09 -36.67 47.86
C TYR A 838 -14.76 -35.96 49.18
N LYS A 839 -14.17 -36.66 50.17
CA LYS A 839 -13.68 -36.04 51.41
C LYS A 839 -12.63 -34.96 51.14
N LYS A 840 -11.69 -35.23 50.23
CA LYS A 840 -10.65 -34.27 49.86
C LYS A 840 -11.22 -33.04 49.16
N TYR A 841 -12.19 -33.20 48.26
CA TYR A 841 -12.94 -32.07 47.72
C TYR A 841 -13.62 -31.23 48.82
N CYS A 842 -14.31 -31.90 49.75
CA CYS A 842 -15.00 -31.22 50.86
C CYS A 842 -14.05 -30.43 51.77
N ASN A 843 -12.79 -30.86 51.88
CA ASN A 843 -11.75 -30.17 52.64
C ASN A 843 -11.05 -29.06 51.85
N GLY A 844 -11.35 -28.91 50.56
CA GLY A 844 -10.70 -27.95 49.66
C GLY A 844 -9.37 -28.43 49.06
N ASP A 845 -9.03 -29.71 49.19
CA ASP A 845 -7.77 -30.28 48.71
C ASP A 845 -7.77 -30.59 47.20
N LEU A 846 -8.95 -30.63 46.56
CA LEU A 846 -9.11 -30.98 45.14
C LEU A 846 -10.04 -30.00 44.43
N SER A 847 -9.75 -29.73 43.16
CA SER A 847 -10.55 -28.86 42.30
C SER A 847 -11.82 -29.51 41.77
N LYS A 848 -12.82 -28.66 41.46
CA LYS A 848 -14.09 -29.05 40.83
C LYS A 848 -13.88 -29.88 39.56
N THR A 849 -12.99 -29.43 38.66
CA THR A 849 -12.72 -30.08 37.38
C THR A 849 -12.26 -31.52 37.52
N PHE A 850 -11.35 -31.78 38.46
CA PHE A 850 -10.85 -33.11 38.76
C PHE A 850 -11.98 -34.04 39.24
N VAL A 851 -12.74 -33.57 40.24
CA VAL A 851 -13.81 -34.35 40.88
C VAL A 851 -14.92 -34.64 39.88
N ASN A 852 -15.37 -33.61 39.16
CA ASN A 852 -16.39 -33.72 38.13
C ASN A 852 -16.01 -34.80 37.10
N ARG A 853 -14.77 -34.78 36.59
CA ARG A 853 -14.32 -35.78 35.61
C ARG A 853 -14.29 -37.22 36.16
N TYR A 854 -13.80 -37.41 37.38
CA TYR A 854 -13.74 -38.73 38.01
C TYR A 854 -15.14 -39.33 38.15
N PHE A 855 -16.07 -38.55 38.68
CA PHE A 855 -17.46 -38.98 38.92
C PHE A 855 -18.27 -39.12 37.62
N SER A 856 -17.98 -38.31 36.59
CA SER A 856 -18.52 -38.49 35.24
C SER A 856 -18.11 -39.85 34.63
N SER A 857 -16.87 -40.28 34.88
CA SER A 857 -16.36 -41.59 34.44
C SER A 857 -17.05 -42.75 35.15
N ILE A 858 -17.36 -42.60 36.45
CA ILE A 858 -18.16 -43.58 37.21
C ILE A 858 -19.56 -43.73 36.60
N TYR A 859 -20.28 -42.62 36.38
CA TYR A 859 -21.62 -42.65 35.81
C TYR A 859 -21.64 -43.36 34.45
N SER A 860 -20.69 -43.01 33.58
CA SER A 860 -20.54 -43.62 32.25
C SER A 860 -20.25 -45.12 32.30
N GLY A 861 -19.57 -45.60 33.36
CA GLY A 861 -19.17 -47.00 33.50
C GLY A 861 -20.19 -47.90 34.22
N GLN A 862 -20.99 -47.36 35.15
CA GLN A 862 -21.90 -48.14 36.02
C GLN A 862 -23.39 -47.87 35.77
N GLY A 863 -23.74 -46.77 35.10
CA GLY A 863 -25.12 -46.38 34.83
C GLY A 863 -25.81 -45.67 36.01
N GLU A 864 -27.00 -45.14 35.74
CA GLU A 864 -27.72 -44.21 36.62
C GLU A 864 -28.13 -44.82 37.97
N SER A 865 -28.61 -46.06 38.00
CA SER A 865 -29.10 -46.70 39.23
C SER A 865 -28.01 -46.92 40.27
N ALA A 866 -26.84 -47.40 39.84
CA ALA A 866 -25.67 -47.57 40.70
C ALA A 866 -25.11 -46.22 41.18
N TYR A 867 -25.18 -45.19 40.32
CA TYR A 867 -24.74 -43.85 40.65
C TYR A 867 -25.63 -43.17 41.70
N MET A 868 -26.95 -43.37 41.63
CA MET A 868 -27.89 -42.86 42.64
C MET A 868 -27.63 -43.44 44.03
N SER A 869 -27.39 -44.76 44.14
CA SER A 869 -27.02 -45.38 45.42
C SER A 869 -25.70 -44.83 45.98
N MET A 870 -24.75 -44.46 45.10
CA MET A 870 -23.50 -43.82 45.50
C MET A 870 -23.71 -42.39 46.01
N ILE A 871 -24.62 -41.62 45.40
CA ILE A 871 -24.96 -40.27 45.87
C ILE A 871 -25.49 -40.33 47.30
N GLU A 872 -26.35 -41.29 47.63
CA GLU A 872 -26.85 -41.47 49.00
C GLU A 872 -25.72 -41.74 50.00
N GLU A 873 -24.76 -42.60 49.64
CA GLU A 873 -23.55 -42.88 50.42
C GLU A 873 -22.73 -41.59 50.65
N LEU A 874 -22.42 -40.85 49.58
CA LEU A 874 -21.57 -39.65 49.64
C LEU A 874 -22.27 -38.47 50.32
N ASN A 875 -23.60 -38.37 50.22
CA ASN A 875 -24.38 -37.34 50.90
C ASN A 875 -24.22 -37.43 52.43
N SER A 876 -23.97 -38.62 52.97
CA SER A 876 -23.65 -38.82 54.40
C SER A 876 -22.30 -38.24 54.84
N ILE A 877 -21.36 -38.05 53.88
CA ILE A 877 -20.05 -37.44 54.14
C ILE A 877 -20.18 -35.92 54.23
N SER A 878 -20.87 -35.31 53.27
CA SER A 878 -21.08 -33.87 53.24
C SER A 878 -22.22 -33.52 52.29
N GLN A 879 -23.36 -33.11 52.84
CA GLN A 879 -24.48 -32.61 52.04
C GLN A 879 -24.19 -31.25 51.38
N LYS A 880 -23.33 -30.42 52.00
CA LYS A 880 -23.00 -29.07 51.50
C LYS A 880 -22.36 -29.06 50.12
N HIS A 881 -21.56 -30.09 49.81
CA HIS A 881 -20.69 -30.13 48.63
C HIS A 881 -21.23 -31.07 47.53
N ILE A 882 -22.44 -31.62 47.70
CA ILE A 882 -22.93 -32.73 46.89
C ILE A 882 -23.27 -32.32 45.44
N SER A 883 -23.47 -31.02 45.21
CA SER A 883 -23.68 -30.37 43.90
C SER A 883 -22.67 -30.82 42.82
N ILE A 884 -21.40 -30.99 43.18
CA ILE A 884 -20.34 -31.41 42.23
C ILE A 884 -20.56 -32.85 41.73
N ILE A 885 -21.13 -33.71 42.56
CA ILE A 885 -21.44 -35.10 42.21
C ILE A 885 -22.69 -35.13 41.34
N LEU A 886 -23.69 -34.33 41.68
CA LEU A 886 -24.92 -34.23 40.91
C LEU A 886 -24.68 -33.68 39.50
N SER A 887 -23.75 -32.72 39.34
CA SER A 887 -23.45 -32.07 38.05
C SER A 887 -22.46 -32.85 37.17
N ALA A 888 -21.68 -33.78 37.72
CA ALA A 888 -20.61 -34.50 37.02
C ALA A 888 -21.03 -35.29 35.77
N PRO A 889 -22.18 -35.98 35.75
CA PRO A 889 -22.65 -36.69 34.55
C PRO A 889 -23.16 -35.78 33.42
N GLY A 890 -23.25 -34.47 33.65
CA GLY A 890 -24.06 -33.57 32.83
C GLY A 890 -25.54 -33.60 33.22
N TYR A 891 -26.38 -32.88 32.49
CA TYR A 891 -27.80 -32.75 32.82
C TYR A 891 -28.53 -34.09 32.73
N GLN A 892 -29.09 -34.52 33.86
CA GLN A 892 -30.02 -35.64 33.98
C GLN A 892 -31.22 -35.16 34.80
N GLN A 893 -32.44 -35.44 34.33
CA GLN A 893 -33.69 -35.02 34.98
C GLN A 893 -33.73 -35.46 36.45
N THR A 894 -33.38 -36.72 36.72
CA THR A 894 -33.35 -37.32 38.06
C THR A 894 -32.37 -36.65 39.01
N LEU A 895 -31.19 -36.27 38.53
CA LEU A 895 -30.16 -35.57 39.33
C LEU A 895 -30.53 -34.11 39.59
N ALA A 896 -31.11 -33.42 38.61
CA ALA A 896 -31.62 -32.06 38.77
C ALA A 896 -32.81 -32.02 39.75
N ASP A 897 -33.74 -32.95 39.62
CA ASP A 897 -34.88 -33.10 40.53
C ASP A 897 -34.37 -33.39 41.95
N PHE A 898 -33.40 -34.30 42.12
CA PHE A 898 -32.77 -34.55 43.42
C PHE A 898 -32.08 -33.29 43.99
N ALA A 899 -31.33 -32.54 43.19
CA ALA A 899 -30.70 -31.28 43.61
C ALA A 899 -31.74 -30.27 44.15
N SER A 900 -32.92 -30.20 43.52
CA SER A 900 -34.02 -29.33 43.95
C SER A 900 -34.67 -29.72 45.28
N THR A 901 -34.55 -30.99 45.69
CA THR A 901 -35.04 -31.47 47.00
C THR A 901 -34.10 -31.15 48.17
N LEU A 902 -32.86 -30.74 47.85
CA LEU A 902 -31.86 -30.36 48.83
C LEU A 902 -31.99 -28.86 49.19
N ASN A 903 -30.97 -28.26 49.80
CA ASN A 903 -30.99 -26.84 50.13
C ASN A 903 -30.78 -25.96 48.87
N LYS A 904 -31.18 -24.69 48.95
CA LYS A 904 -31.10 -23.74 47.83
C LYS A 904 -29.68 -23.47 47.34
N ASP A 905 -28.68 -23.57 48.21
CA ASP A 905 -27.28 -23.32 47.86
C ASP A 905 -26.73 -24.45 46.97
N VAL A 906 -27.08 -25.71 47.27
CA VAL A 906 -26.72 -26.88 46.46
C VAL A 906 -27.42 -26.85 45.11
N GLU A 907 -28.71 -26.47 45.07
CA GLU A 907 -29.43 -26.30 43.80
C GLU A 907 -28.75 -25.23 42.94
N LYS A 908 -28.39 -24.07 43.53
CA LYS A 908 -27.71 -22.99 42.82
C LYS A 908 -26.35 -23.45 42.26
N GLU A 909 -25.52 -24.09 43.08
CA GLU A 909 -24.19 -24.55 42.66
C GLU A 909 -24.27 -25.64 41.57
N TYR A 910 -25.29 -26.51 41.62
CA TYR A 910 -25.54 -27.47 40.55
C TYR A 910 -25.74 -26.77 39.19
N TRP A 911 -26.58 -25.74 39.13
CA TRP A 911 -26.84 -25.00 37.89
C TRP A 911 -25.64 -24.17 37.42
N GLU A 912 -24.79 -23.69 38.34
CA GLU A 912 -23.52 -23.04 38.02
C GLU A 912 -22.57 -24.00 37.26
N ASP A 913 -22.56 -25.29 37.58
CA ASP A 913 -21.52 -26.22 37.11
C ASP A 913 -22.00 -27.29 36.08
N VAL A 914 -23.30 -27.58 35.97
CA VAL A 914 -23.79 -28.70 35.14
C VAL A 914 -23.57 -28.50 33.63
N ASN A 915 -23.14 -29.55 32.93
CA ASN A 915 -23.05 -29.53 31.46
C ASN A 915 -24.44 -29.77 30.81
N ILE A 916 -24.88 -28.87 29.93
CA ILE A 916 -26.22 -28.87 29.32
C ILE A 916 -26.24 -29.44 27.88
N LEU A 917 -25.09 -29.79 27.30
CA LEU A 917 -24.98 -30.17 25.87
C LEU A 917 -25.75 -31.43 25.46
N SER A 918 -26.30 -32.21 26.40
CA SER A 918 -27.04 -33.45 26.15
C SER A 918 -28.44 -33.47 26.77
N CYS A 919 -29.10 -32.31 26.85
CA CYS A 919 -30.46 -32.19 27.39
C CYS A 919 -31.56 -32.52 26.34
N PRO A 920 -32.67 -33.18 26.73
CA PRO A 920 -33.87 -33.31 25.90
C PRO A 920 -34.45 -31.94 25.48
N GLU A 921 -34.92 -31.83 24.23
CA GLU A 921 -35.36 -30.56 23.63
C GLU A 921 -36.51 -29.89 24.39
N GLU A 922 -37.47 -30.69 24.86
CA GLU A 922 -38.68 -30.23 25.57
C GLU A 922 -38.38 -29.50 26.90
N LYS A 923 -37.14 -29.54 27.40
CA LYS A 923 -36.75 -28.98 28.70
C LYS A 923 -35.98 -27.66 28.61
N TYR A 924 -35.54 -27.24 27.41
CA TYR A 924 -34.69 -26.05 27.25
C TYR A 924 -35.36 -24.76 27.77
N GLY A 925 -36.67 -24.57 27.56
CA GLY A 925 -37.37 -23.37 28.03
C GLY A 925 -37.28 -23.14 29.54
N ASN A 926 -37.35 -24.21 30.35
CA ASN A 926 -37.21 -24.11 31.81
C ASN A 926 -35.74 -24.00 32.24
N ILE A 927 -34.84 -24.66 31.52
CA ILE A 927 -33.40 -24.66 31.83
C ILE A 927 -32.77 -23.29 31.57
N ILE A 928 -33.17 -22.59 30.50
CA ILE A 928 -32.66 -21.25 30.18
C ILE A 928 -32.81 -20.30 31.38
N TRP A 929 -33.97 -20.30 32.05
CA TRP A 929 -34.18 -19.44 33.21
C TRP A 929 -33.37 -19.85 34.44
N LYS A 930 -33.12 -21.15 34.62
CA LYS A 930 -32.19 -21.66 35.65
C LYS A 930 -30.74 -21.26 35.35
N LEU A 931 -30.33 -21.24 34.08
CA LEU A 931 -29.01 -20.74 33.66
C LEU A 931 -28.90 -19.22 33.78
N CYS A 932 -29.99 -18.47 33.50
CA CYS A 932 -30.06 -17.03 33.71
C CYS A 932 -29.84 -16.67 35.18
N SER A 933 -30.46 -17.41 36.12
CA SER A 933 -30.32 -17.12 37.56
C SER A 933 -28.89 -17.32 38.07
N VAL A 934 -28.03 -18.00 37.31
CA VAL A 934 -26.60 -18.20 37.58
C VAL A 934 -25.69 -17.53 36.54
N LYS A 935 -26.24 -16.64 35.69
CA LYS A 935 -25.51 -15.80 34.70
C LYS A 935 -24.69 -16.56 33.64
N ARG A 936 -25.11 -17.77 33.26
CA ARG A 936 -24.43 -18.59 32.22
C ARG A 936 -24.86 -18.22 30.79
N TYR A 937 -24.64 -16.97 30.41
CA TYR A 937 -25.17 -16.42 29.16
C TYR A 937 -24.56 -17.03 27.89
N THR A 938 -23.27 -17.37 27.88
CA THR A 938 -22.62 -18.00 26.71
C THR A 938 -23.24 -19.36 26.38
N ASP A 939 -23.54 -20.17 27.39
CA ASP A 939 -24.21 -21.45 27.20
C ASP A 939 -25.63 -21.25 26.66
N ILE A 940 -26.35 -20.24 27.15
CA ILE A 940 -27.69 -19.90 26.66
C ILE A 940 -27.65 -19.50 25.18
N LEU A 941 -26.73 -18.63 24.78
CA LEU A 941 -26.57 -18.25 23.36
C LEU A 941 -26.27 -19.46 22.47
N HIS A 942 -25.41 -20.36 22.93
CA HIS A 942 -25.07 -21.59 22.22
C HIS A 942 -26.29 -22.52 22.07
N ILE A 943 -27.08 -22.69 23.13
CA ILE A 943 -28.32 -23.46 23.12
C ILE A 943 -29.32 -22.87 22.12
N ILE A 944 -29.60 -21.56 22.20
CA ILE A 944 -30.55 -20.89 21.30
C ILE A 944 -30.12 -21.06 19.84
N ARG A 945 -28.82 -20.95 19.55
CA ARG A 945 -28.28 -21.10 18.20
C ARG A 945 -28.42 -22.53 17.66
N ILE A 946 -28.09 -23.54 18.46
CA ILE A 946 -28.17 -24.96 18.03
C ILE A 946 -29.62 -25.44 17.92
N LYS A 947 -30.49 -24.99 18.84
CA LYS A 947 -31.90 -25.42 18.96
C LYS A 947 -32.86 -24.29 18.59
N ASN A 948 -32.60 -23.66 17.44
CA ASN A 948 -33.34 -22.52 16.95
C ASN A 948 -34.68 -22.89 16.30
N ASP A 949 -35.53 -23.58 17.06
CA ASP A 949 -36.89 -23.93 16.67
C ASP A 949 -37.89 -23.22 17.59
N GLU A 950 -38.91 -22.60 17.01
CA GLU A 950 -39.88 -21.78 17.75
C GLU A 950 -40.77 -22.61 18.69
N ASN A 951 -40.94 -23.91 18.42
CA ASN A 951 -41.64 -24.82 19.33
C ASN A 951 -40.78 -25.20 20.54
N THR A 952 -39.45 -25.04 20.43
CA THR A 952 -38.48 -25.39 21.47
C THR A 952 -38.10 -24.18 22.32
N ILE A 953 -37.84 -23.02 21.70
CA ILE A 953 -37.48 -21.76 22.35
C ILE A 953 -38.26 -20.62 21.69
N SER A 954 -39.22 -20.05 22.42
CA SER A 954 -40.07 -18.97 21.90
C SER A 954 -39.30 -17.65 21.73
N THR A 955 -39.80 -16.81 20.83
CA THR A 955 -39.31 -15.45 20.58
C THR A 955 -39.27 -14.59 21.84
N ASP A 956 -40.27 -14.69 22.73
CA ASP A 956 -40.30 -13.97 24.01
C ASP A 956 -39.11 -14.36 24.89
N ILE A 957 -38.74 -15.64 24.96
CA ILE A 957 -37.57 -16.09 25.71
C ILE A 957 -36.29 -15.52 25.10
N LYS A 958 -36.13 -15.59 23.77
CA LYS A 958 -34.95 -15.06 23.07
C LYS A 958 -34.73 -13.57 23.38
N ILE A 959 -35.79 -12.76 23.27
CA ILE A 959 -35.73 -11.31 23.53
C ILE A 959 -35.41 -11.03 25.00
N ARG A 960 -36.12 -11.67 25.93
CA ARG A 960 -35.91 -11.42 27.37
C ARG A 960 -34.52 -11.84 27.85
N VAL A 961 -33.94 -12.92 27.30
CA VAL A 961 -32.55 -13.31 27.61
C VAL A 961 -31.57 -12.21 27.19
N LEU A 962 -31.72 -11.66 25.98
CA LEU A 962 -30.86 -10.57 25.51
C LEU A 962 -31.03 -9.31 26.36
N CYS A 963 -32.26 -8.96 26.75
CA CYS A 963 -32.52 -7.86 27.67
C CYS A 963 -31.94 -8.12 29.08
N GLU A 964 -31.99 -9.36 29.56
CA GLU A 964 -31.41 -9.75 30.85
C GLU A 964 -29.89 -9.60 30.84
N MET A 965 -29.23 -9.95 29.72
CA MET A 965 -27.78 -9.74 29.52
C MET A 965 -27.41 -8.25 29.59
N VAL A 966 -28.19 -7.40 28.91
CA VAL A 966 -28.01 -5.94 28.95
C VAL A 966 -28.20 -5.40 30.37
N THR A 967 -29.29 -5.79 31.03
CA THR A 967 -29.66 -5.30 32.37
C THR A 967 -28.65 -5.71 33.44
N ASN A 968 -28.07 -6.91 33.32
CA ASN A 968 -27.04 -7.41 34.24
C ASN A 968 -25.61 -6.97 33.85
N GLY A 969 -25.45 -6.16 32.80
CA GLY A 969 -24.16 -5.61 32.38
C GLY A 969 -23.20 -6.62 31.75
N ALA A 970 -23.71 -7.65 31.06
CA ALA A 970 -22.91 -8.68 30.36
C ALA A 970 -22.31 -8.18 29.04
N TRP A 971 -21.74 -6.97 29.04
CA TRP A 971 -21.27 -6.26 27.84
C TRP A 971 -20.12 -6.96 27.12
N ASP A 972 -19.23 -7.64 27.86
CA ASP A 972 -18.13 -8.41 27.26
C ASP A 972 -18.65 -9.57 26.40
N ILE A 973 -19.67 -10.28 26.91
CA ILE A 973 -20.29 -11.41 26.20
C ILE A 973 -21.05 -10.89 24.97
N LEU A 974 -21.80 -9.79 25.11
CA LEU A 974 -22.50 -9.16 23.99
C LEU A 974 -21.53 -8.77 22.87
N ARG A 975 -20.34 -8.25 23.21
CA ARG A 975 -19.30 -7.92 22.21
C ARG A 975 -18.66 -9.17 21.60
N SER A 976 -18.28 -10.15 22.41
CA SER A 976 -17.54 -11.33 21.93
C SER A 976 -18.39 -12.32 21.13
N HIS A 977 -19.71 -12.30 21.33
CA HIS A 977 -20.67 -13.19 20.65
C HIS A 977 -21.67 -12.43 19.77
N MET A 978 -21.28 -11.28 19.23
CA MET A 978 -22.15 -10.46 18.40
C MET A 978 -22.64 -11.19 17.14
N TYR A 979 -21.81 -12.08 16.58
CA TYR A 979 -22.18 -12.92 15.46
C TYR A 979 -23.36 -13.84 15.82
N GLU A 980 -23.27 -14.56 16.94
CA GLU A 980 -24.34 -15.44 17.42
C GLU A 980 -25.61 -14.67 17.76
N ILE A 981 -25.49 -13.49 18.36
CA ILE A 981 -26.62 -12.61 18.65
C ILE A 981 -27.29 -12.14 17.35
N SER A 982 -26.51 -11.80 16.32
CA SER A 982 -27.04 -11.41 15.02
C SER A 982 -27.81 -12.54 14.33
N ASP A 983 -27.32 -13.78 14.43
CA ASP A 983 -28.03 -14.96 13.91
C ASP A 983 -29.35 -15.20 14.65
N ILE A 984 -29.36 -15.02 15.99
CA ILE A 984 -30.58 -15.12 16.79
C ILE A 984 -31.59 -14.05 16.37
N LEU A 985 -31.15 -12.80 16.23
CA LEU A 985 -32.01 -11.68 15.85
C LEU A 985 -32.64 -11.86 14.47
N LYS A 986 -31.91 -12.40 13.49
CA LYS A 986 -32.44 -12.73 12.15
C LYS A 986 -33.61 -13.72 12.18
N THR A 987 -33.75 -14.50 13.25
CA THR A 987 -34.84 -15.49 13.39
C THR A 987 -36.05 -14.97 14.15
N ILE A 988 -35.94 -13.77 14.72
CA ILE A 988 -37.03 -13.09 15.41
C ILE A 988 -37.83 -12.30 14.37
N SER A 989 -39.16 -12.38 14.44
CA SER A 989 -40.05 -11.45 13.73
C SER A 989 -40.49 -10.35 14.69
N LEU A 990 -40.81 -9.17 14.16
CA LEU A 990 -41.27 -8.04 14.97
C LEU A 990 -42.50 -8.41 15.83
N PRO A 991 -42.42 -8.35 17.17
CA PRO A 991 -43.52 -8.76 18.04
C PRO A 991 -44.77 -7.90 17.85
N LYS A 992 -45.96 -8.52 17.98
CA LYS A 992 -47.24 -7.81 17.93
C LYS A 992 -47.57 -7.09 19.24
N ASP A 993 -46.99 -7.52 20.35
CA ASP A 993 -47.19 -6.90 21.65
C ASP A 993 -46.21 -5.73 21.84
N ASN A 994 -46.73 -4.58 22.28
CA ASN A 994 -45.93 -3.35 22.38
C ASN A 994 -44.80 -3.45 23.40
N THR A 995 -44.96 -4.24 24.46
CA THR A 995 -43.96 -4.38 25.52
C THR A 995 -42.71 -5.10 25.01
N THR A 996 -42.87 -6.29 24.42
CA THR A 996 -41.75 -7.08 23.90
C THR A 996 -41.14 -6.42 22.67
N LYS A 997 -41.97 -5.79 21.82
CA LYS A 997 -41.49 -4.95 20.72
C LYS A 997 -40.56 -3.84 21.24
N SER A 998 -40.98 -3.06 22.23
CA SER A 998 -40.17 -1.98 22.80
C SER A 998 -38.83 -2.47 23.36
N LEU A 999 -38.84 -3.61 24.06
CA LEU A 999 -37.62 -4.23 24.59
C LEU A 999 -36.62 -4.64 23.48
N LEU A 1000 -37.12 -5.23 22.39
CA LEU A 1000 -36.30 -5.59 21.23
C LEU A 1000 -35.65 -4.35 20.60
N LEU A 1001 -36.43 -3.30 20.34
CA LEU A 1001 -35.92 -2.08 19.68
C LEU A 1001 -34.88 -1.36 20.55
N GLN A 1002 -35.11 -1.26 21.86
CA GLN A 1002 -34.15 -0.67 22.79
C GLN A 1002 -32.85 -1.47 22.85
N MET A 1003 -32.95 -2.80 22.86
CA MET A 1003 -31.78 -3.67 22.87
C MET A 1003 -30.95 -3.49 21.60
N GLU A 1004 -31.59 -3.52 20.41
CA GLU A 1004 -30.90 -3.28 19.14
C GLU A 1004 -30.25 -1.89 19.09
N PHE A 1005 -30.90 -0.86 19.63
CA PHE A 1005 -30.33 0.49 19.71
C PHE A 1005 -29.03 0.51 20.55
N LEU A 1006 -29.04 -0.15 21.71
CA LEU A 1006 -27.88 -0.20 22.61
C LEU A 1006 -26.68 -0.92 21.99
N ILE A 1007 -26.91 -1.91 21.12
CA ILE A 1007 -25.85 -2.71 20.50
C ILE A 1007 -25.59 -2.39 19.02
N TYR A 1008 -26.28 -1.39 18.46
CA TYR A 1008 -26.30 -1.08 17.03
C TYR A 1008 -24.91 -0.94 16.40
N ASP A 1009 -23.99 -0.29 17.11
CA ASP A 1009 -22.62 -0.02 16.66
C ASP A 1009 -21.86 -1.30 16.28
N ASN A 1010 -22.10 -2.39 17.02
CA ASN A 1010 -21.54 -3.70 16.72
C ASN A 1010 -22.43 -4.48 15.75
N LEU A 1011 -23.76 -4.36 15.90
CA LEU A 1011 -24.74 -5.13 15.13
C LEU A 1011 -24.66 -4.86 13.63
N ARG A 1012 -24.46 -3.60 13.21
CA ARG A 1012 -24.37 -3.19 11.79
C ARG A 1012 -23.25 -3.86 10.99
N HIS A 1013 -22.26 -4.46 11.67
CA HIS A 1013 -21.18 -5.19 11.01
C HIS A 1013 -21.57 -6.63 10.62
N TYR A 1014 -22.70 -7.13 11.15
CA TYR A 1014 -23.18 -8.51 10.95
C TYR A 1014 -24.59 -8.60 10.33
N MET A 1015 -25.31 -7.47 10.30
CA MET A 1015 -26.67 -7.36 9.78
C MET A 1015 -26.82 -6.17 8.85
N ASN A 1016 -27.55 -6.38 7.75
CA ASN A 1016 -27.96 -5.31 6.86
C ASN A 1016 -29.06 -4.46 7.52
N ALA A 1017 -29.21 -3.20 7.08
CA ALA A 1017 -30.21 -2.28 7.62
C ALA A 1017 -31.65 -2.84 7.60
N HIS A 1018 -31.99 -3.61 6.58
CA HIS A 1018 -33.31 -4.23 6.42
C HIS A 1018 -33.53 -5.44 7.34
N GLU A 1019 -32.48 -5.99 7.95
CA GLU A 1019 -32.56 -7.10 8.88
C GLU A 1019 -32.69 -6.61 10.34
N ILE A 1020 -32.39 -5.33 10.60
CA ILE A 1020 -32.43 -4.72 11.93
C ILE A 1020 -33.84 -4.16 12.18
N HIS A 1021 -34.53 -4.67 13.20
CA HIS A 1021 -35.92 -4.31 13.52
C HIS A 1021 -36.09 -2.82 13.86
N LEU A 1022 -35.11 -2.23 14.56
CA LEU A 1022 -35.06 -0.81 14.88
C LEU A 1022 -35.11 0.06 13.62
N ILE A 1023 -34.33 -0.29 12.60
CA ILE A 1023 -34.32 0.46 11.34
C ILE A 1023 -35.65 0.27 10.60
N GLN A 1024 -36.18 -0.96 10.56
CA GLN A 1024 -37.48 -1.23 9.95
C GLN A 1024 -38.61 -0.40 10.58
N GLU A 1025 -38.59 -0.25 11.91
CA GLU A 1025 -39.58 0.54 12.64
C GLU A 1025 -39.37 2.04 12.43
N ILE A 1026 -38.14 2.52 12.54
CA ILE A 1026 -37.77 3.93 12.26
C ILE A 1026 -38.24 4.36 10.87
N ASN A 1027 -38.07 3.49 9.87
CA ASN A 1027 -38.48 3.77 8.49
C ASN A 1027 -40.00 3.86 8.29
N LYS A 1028 -40.80 3.45 9.28
CA LYS A 1028 -42.28 3.52 9.29
C LYS A 1028 -42.82 4.57 10.26
N GLU A 1029 -42.15 4.77 11.40
CA GLU A 1029 -42.60 5.63 12.50
C GLU A 1029 -41.65 6.85 12.69
N PRO A 1030 -42.04 8.04 12.18
CA PRO A 1030 -41.26 9.29 12.31
C PRO A 1030 -40.90 9.70 13.74
N SER A 1031 -41.76 9.35 14.71
CA SER A 1031 -41.58 9.67 16.13
C SER A 1031 -40.29 9.09 16.68
N LEU A 1032 -39.98 7.84 16.34
CA LEU A 1032 -38.80 7.14 16.84
C LEU A 1032 -37.51 7.76 16.30
N LEU A 1033 -37.49 8.17 15.03
CA LEU A 1033 -36.36 8.90 14.46
C LEU A 1033 -36.14 10.23 15.19
N MET A 1034 -37.22 10.99 15.40
CA MET A 1034 -37.16 12.28 16.08
C MET A 1034 -36.67 12.15 17.54
N GLU A 1035 -37.08 11.09 18.24
CA GLU A 1035 -36.59 10.78 19.59
C GLU A 1035 -35.07 10.56 19.62
N ILE A 1036 -34.51 9.81 18.65
CA ILE A 1036 -33.06 9.60 18.55
C ILE A 1036 -32.33 10.93 18.26
N TYR A 1037 -32.85 11.77 17.36
CA TYR A 1037 -32.29 13.10 17.13
C TYR A 1037 -32.37 13.99 18.37
N ALA A 1038 -33.44 13.91 19.15
CA ALA A 1038 -33.60 14.68 20.38
C ALA A 1038 -32.59 14.29 21.48
N LEU A 1039 -32.05 13.07 21.46
CA LEU A 1039 -30.98 12.62 22.36
C LEU A 1039 -29.63 13.30 22.05
N VAL A 1040 -29.36 13.63 20.79
CA VAL A 1040 -28.08 14.21 20.34
C VAL A 1040 -28.11 15.72 20.37
N PHE A 1041 -29.19 16.31 19.87
CA PHE A 1041 -29.29 17.75 19.66
C PHE A 1041 -30.09 18.42 20.77
N LYS A 1042 -29.60 19.58 21.21
CA LYS A 1042 -30.30 20.43 22.18
C LYS A 1042 -31.59 21.01 21.58
N ALA A 1043 -32.52 21.38 22.47
CA ALA A 1043 -33.70 22.13 22.10
C ALA A 1043 -33.33 23.48 21.46
N ASP A 1044 -34.24 24.00 20.63
CA ASP A 1044 -34.15 25.35 20.07
C ASP A 1044 -34.05 26.38 21.22
N ASP A 1045 -33.34 27.48 20.97
CA ASP A 1045 -33.08 28.53 21.96
C ASP A 1045 -34.39 29.02 22.63
N GLY A 1046 -34.38 29.09 23.96
CA GLY A 1046 -35.57 29.43 24.76
C GLY A 1046 -36.41 28.23 25.24
N PHE A 1047 -36.04 27.01 24.87
CA PHE A 1047 -36.64 25.75 25.37
C PHE A 1047 -35.61 24.86 26.08
N GLU A 1048 -34.62 25.48 26.72
CA GLU A 1048 -33.51 24.79 27.37
C GLU A 1048 -34.00 23.84 28.48
N GLU A 1049 -33.60 22.59 28.37
CA GLU A 1049 -33.89 21.58 29.39
C GLU A 1049 -32.99 21.79 30.62
N GLU A 1050 -33.57 21.78 31.83
CA GLU A 1050 -32.80 21.86 33.06
C GLU A 1050 -31.77 20.72 33.14
N CYS A 1051 -30.51 21.09 33.35
CA CYS A 1051 -29.43 20.11 33.51
C CYS A 1051 -29.51 19.52 34.93
N SER A 1052 -29.63 18.19 35.03
CA SER A 1052 -29.65 17.51 36.33
C SER A 1052 -28.33 17.75 37.07
N GLN A 1053 -28.41 18.04 38.38
CA GLN A 1053 -27.24 18.14 39.25
C GLN A 1053 -26.68 16.76 39.65
N ASP A 1054 -27.39 15.67 39.35
CA ASP A 1054 -26.93 14.31 39.61
C ASP A 1054 -25.94 13.84 38.52
N ASN A 1055 -24.66 13.71 38.89
CA ASN A 1055 -23.59 13.20 38.02
C ASN A 1055 -23.93 11.86 37.35
N THR A 1056 -24.71 11.00 37.99
CA THR A 1056 -25.12 9.69 37.45
C THR A 1056 -26.08 9.88 36.28
N GLN A 1057 -27.06 10.78 36.42
CA GLN A 1057 -28.01 11.10 35.36
C GLN A 1057 -27.33 11.82 34.20
N VAL A 1058 -26.39 12.72 34.48
CA VAL A 1058 -25.58 13.38 33.45
C VAL A 1058 -24.80 12.35 32.65
N LYS A 1059 -24.13 11.40 33.32
CA LYS A 1059 -23.37 10.34 32.65
C LYS A 1059 -24.26 9.43 31.79
N LEU A 1060 -25.46 9.10 32.28
CA LEU A 1060 -26.45 8.31 31.52
C LEU A 1060 -26.90 9.06 30.26
N LYS A 1061 -27.27 10.35 30.38
CA LYS A 1061 -27.64 11.19 29.24
C LYS A 1061 -26.53 11.27 28.20
N LEU A 1062 -25.28 11.48 28.63
CA LEU A 1062 -24.12 11.48 27.74
C LEU A 1062 -23.92 10.14 27.02
N THR A 1063 -24.12 9.03 27.73
CA THR A 1063 -24.02 7.69 27.13
C THR A 1063 -25.08 7.49 26.05
N MET A 1064 -26.33 7.87 26.32
CA MET A 1064 -27.42 7.79 25.36
C MET A 1064 -27.19 8.70 24.15
N ALA A 1065 -26.73 9.93 24.36
CA ALA A 1065 -26.38 10.86 23.28
C ALA A 1065 -25.27 10.29 22.38
N ASN A 1066 -24.26 9.64 22.97
CA ASN A 1066 -23.19 8.99 22.21
C ASN A 1066 -23.70 7.83 21.35
N LEU A 1067 -24.57 6.98 21.90
CA LEU A 1067 -25.19 5.88 21.14
C LEU A 1067 -26.07 6.43 20.01
N ALA A 1068 -26.88 7.45 20.29
CA ALA A 1068 -27.74 8.11 19.31
C ALA A 1068 -26.93 8.77 18.18
N TYR A 1069 -25.82 9.44 18.51
CA TYR A 1069 -24.93 10.04 17.52
C TYR A 1069 -24.32 8.98 16.60
N ARG A 1070 -23.82 7.87 17.17
CA ARG A 1070 -23.31 6.74 16.37
C ARG A 1070 -24.39 6.12 15.50
N PHE A 1071 -25.63 6.03 15.99
CA PHE A 1071 -26.75 5.56 15.20
C PHE A 1071 -26.99 6.49 14.00
N ILE A 1072 -27.21 7.79 14.25
CA ILE A 1072 -27.50 8.80 13.20
C ILE A 1072 -26.40 8.84 12.16
N HIS A 1073 -25.13 8.83 12.58
CA HIS A 1073 -23.99 8.89 11.67
C HIS A 1073 -23.95 7.71 10.68
N ASN A 1074 -24.43 6.52 11.08
CA ASN A 1074 -24.41 5.31 10.26
C ASN A 1074 -25.80 4.96 9.69
N TYR A 1075 -26.80 5.80 9.92
CA TYR A 1075 -28.13 5.63 9.36
C TYR A 1075 -28.15 6.21 7.93
N HIS A 1076 -28.12 5.33 6.93
CA HIS A 1076 -28.03 5.68 5.51
C HIS A 1076 -29.27 5.26 4.69
N GLU A 1077 -30.42 5.07 5.35
CA GLU A 1077 -31.65 4.61 4.70
C GLU A 1077 -32.57 5.77 4.29
N VAL A 1078 -33.47 5.48 3.34
CA VAL A 1078 -34.61 6.34 3.01
C VAL A 1078 -35.87 5.69 3.62
N PRO A 1079 -36.61 6.37 4.52
CA PRO A 1079 -37.85 5.85 5.08
C PRO A 1079 -38.86 5.45 3.99
N CYS A 1080 -39.79 4.56 4.34
CA CYS A 1080 -40.83 4.08 3.41
C CYS A 1080 -40.29 3.36 2.15
N SER A 1081 -39.05 2.85 2.20
CA SER A 1081 -38.48 1.97 1.16
C SER A 1081 -38.83 0.51 1.39
N ASP A 1082 -39.00 -0.26 0.32
CA ASP A 1082 -39.12 -1.71 0.38
C ASP A 1082 -37.75 -2.44 0.36
N PHE A 1083 -37.74 -3.78 0.40
CA PHE A 1083 -36.51 -4.57 0.36
C PHE A 1083 -35.69 -4.40 -0.93
N SER A 1084 -36.33 -3.98 -2.03
CA SER A 1084 -35.64 -3.67 -3.29
C SER A 1084 -35.04 -2.26 -3.28
N GLY A 1085 -35.43 -1.42 -2.31
CA GLY A 1085 -35.05 -0.02 -2.18
C GLY A 1085 -35.93 0.93 -2.97
N GLU A 1086 -37.07 0.46 -3.47
CA GLU A 1086 -38.09 1.30 -4.09
C GLU A 1086 -38.86 2.06 -3.01
N VAL A 1087 -39.04 3.36 -3.21
CA VAL A 1087 -39.61 4.29 -2.23
C VAL A 1087 -41.07 4.54 -2.56
N ASP A 1088 -41.98 4.40 -1.59
CA ASP A 1088 -43.37 4.86 -1.76
C ASP A 1088 -43.45 6.38 -1.55
N GLU A 1089 -43.64 7.13 -2.64
CA GLU A 1089 -43.70 8.60 -2.64
C GLU A 1089 -44.78 9.16 -1.70
N ASN A 1090 -45.96 8.54 -1.66
CA ASN A 1090 -47.07 9.03 -0.84
C ASN A 1090 -46.82 8.75 0.64
N ALA A 1091 -46.25 7.59 0.96
CA ALA A 1091 -45.87 7.25 2.33
C ALA A 1091 -44.74 8.16 2.82
N LEU A 1092 -43.70 8.38 2.00
CA LEU A 1092 -42.58 9.25 2.34
C LEU A 1092 -43.02 10.72 2.52
N SER A 1093 -43.93 11.22 1.68
CA SER A 1093 -44.48 12.58 1.85
C SER A 1093 -45.21 12.74 3.19
N LYS A 1094 -46.02 11.75 3.59
CA LYS A 1094 -46.67 11.75 4.92
C LYS A 1094 -45.65 11.66 6.04
N TYR A 1095 -44.62 10.84 5.87
CA TYR A 1095 -43.53 10.69 6.83
C TYR A 1095 -42.81 12.04 7.09
N PHE A 1096 -42.52 12.80 6.03
CA PHE A 1096 -41.90 14.12 6.14
C PHE A 1096 -42.78 15.18 6.80
N GLU A 1097 -44.08 15.23 6.47
CA GLU A 1097 -45.01 16.16 7.14
C GLU A 1097 -45.14 15.85 8.63
N GLU A 1098 -45.13 14.58 9.00
CA GLU A 1098 -45.15 14.17 10.40
C GLU A 1098 -43.83 14.49 11.11
N LEU A 1099 -42.66 14.26 10.49
CA LEU A 1099 -41.37 14.72 11.02
C LEU A 1099 -41.36 16.23 11.28
N LYS A 1100 -41.93 17.03 10.37
CA LYS A 1100 -42.03 18.48 10.51
C LYS A 1100 -42.91 18.88 11.69
N ARG A 1101 -44.02 18.16 11.90
CA ARG A 1101 -44.90 18.34 13.06
C ARG A 1101 -44.18 17.99 14.36
N LEU A 1102 -43.47 16.86 14.38
CA LEU A 1102 -42.72 16.38 15.53
C LEU A 1102 -41.53 17.29 15.87
N ALA A 1103 -40.76 17.75 14.88
CA ALA A 1103 -39.67 18.69 15.09
C ALA A 1103 -40.14 19.96 15.82
N LYS A 1104 -41.33 20.47 15.50
CA LYS A 1104 -41.95 21.59 16.24
C LYS A 1104 -42.38 21.19 17.65
N GLN A 1105 -42.98 20.02 17.81
CA GLN A 1105 -43.45 19.51 19.11
C GLN A 1105 -42.28 19.28 20.09
N TYR A 1106 -41.15 18.80 19.60
CA TYR A 1106 -39.94 18.53 20.38
C TYR A 1106 -39.02 19.77 20.50
N HIS A 1107 -39.40 20.93 19.95
CA HIS A 1107 -38.55 22.13 19.89
C HIS A 1107 -37.17 21.83 19.26
N ARG A 1108 -37.17 21.14 18.10
CA ARG A 1108 -35.99 20.75 17.31
C ARG A 1108 -36.13 21.22 15.85
N THR A 1109 -36.64 22.44 15.66
CA THR A 1109 -36.93 22.98 14.33
C THR A 1109 -35.66 23.30 13.55
N ASN A 1110 -34.59 23.70 14.24
CA ASN A 1110 -33.33 24.09 13.61
C ASN A 1110 -32.60 22.94 12.91
N ILE A 1111 -32.76 21.70 13.40
CA ILE A 1111 -32.12 20.51 12.82
C ILE A 1111 -32.96 19.83 11.75
N PHE A 1112 -34.23 20.21 11.58
CA PHE A 1112 -35.11 19.60 10.58
C PHE A 1112 -34.52 19.60 9.15
N PRO A 1113 -33.90 20.70 8.65
CA PRO A 1113 -33.23 20.68 7.35
C PRO A 1113 -32.13 19.62 7.22
N MET A 1114 -31.37 19.37 8.29
CA MET A 1114 -30.32 18.35 8.34
C MET A 1114 -30.90 16.94 8.19
N ILE A 1115 -31.96 16.63 8.94
CA ILE A 1115 -32.64 15.32 8.88
C ILE A 1115 -33.14 15.06 7.45
N ILE A 1116 -33.85 16.03 6.87
CA ILE A 1116 -34.42 15.90 5.52
C ILE A 1116 -33.32 15.80 4.48
N GLY A 1117 -32.30 16.66 4.55
CA GLY A 1117 -31.21 16.65 3.58
C GLY A 1117 -30.40 15.36 3.58
N GLN A 1118 -30.17 14.76 4.76
CA GLN A 1118 -29.53 13.46 4.88
C GLN A 1118 -30.37 12.34 4.27
N ILE A 1119 -31.68 12.27 4.59
CA ILE A 1119 -32.60 11.29 4.00
C ILE A 1119 -32.63 11.42 2.47
N LEU A 1120 -32.79 12.63 1.95
CA LEU A 1120 -32.85 12.89 0.52
C LEU A 1120 -31.51 12.58 -0.18
N GLY A 1121 -30.38 12.85 0.48
CA GLY A 1121 -29.04 12.50 -0.03
C GLY A 1121 -28.77 11.00 -0.13
N ASN A 1122 -29.53 10.17 0.60
CA ASN A 1122 -29.40 8.71 0.61
C ASN A 1122 -30.21 8.00 -0.49
N PHE A 1123 -30.95 8.72 -1.35
CA PHE A 1123 -31.64 8.11 -2.49
C PHE A 1123 -30.67 7.25 -3.33
N ARG A 1124 -31.09 6.03 -3.69
CA ARG A 1124 -30.24 5.06 -4.39
C ARG A 1124 -29.88 5.55 -5.80
N GLU A 1125 -28.61 5.39 -6.19
CA GLU A 1125 -28.13 5.71 -7.53
C GLU A 1125 -28.44 4.55 -8.49
N THR A 1126 -29.66 4.54 -9.03
CA THR A 1126 -30.10 3.59 -10.06
C THR A 1126 -29.82 4.13 -11.48
N GLU A 1127 -30.14 3.37 -12.53
CA GLU A 1127 -29.96 3.82 -13.92
C GLU A 1127 -30.67 5.14 -14.22
N ASP A 1128 -31.82 5.37 -13.57
CA ASP A 1128 -32.66 6.57 -13.69
C ASP A 1128 -32.25 7.71 -12.75
N TYR A 1129 -31.14 7.62 -12.03
CA TYR A 1129 -30.71 8.67 -11.11
C TYR A 1129 -30.34 9.99 -11.83
N PRO A 1130 -30.70 11.16 -11.27
CA PRO A 1130 -31.64 11.34 -10.16
C PRO A 1130 -33.07 11.04 -10.61
N SER A 1131 -33.83 10.30 -9.80
CA SER A 1131 -35.21 9.97 -10.12
C SER A 1131 -36.09 11.23 -10.12
N GLU A 1132 -37.19 11.22 -10.89
CA GLU A 1132 -38.15 12.33 -10.89
C GLU A 1132 -38.75 12.57 -9.50
N MET A 1133 -38.95 11.51 -8.71
CA MET A 1133 -39.40 11.58 -7.33
C MET A 1133 -38.44 12.40 -6.47
N PHE A 1134 -37.13 12.13 -6.56
CA PHE A 1134 -36.12 12.89 -5.85
C PHE A 1134 -36.14 14.37 -6.26
N CYS A 1135 -36.24 14.64 -7.57
CA CYS A 1135 -36.38 16.01 -8.09
C CYS A 1135 -37.60 16.73 -7.49
N ARG A 1136 -38.78 16.07 -7.46
CA ARG A 1136 -40.01 16.66 -6.89
C ARG A 1136 -39.87 16.99 -5.40
N PHE A 1137 -39.25 16.12 -4.60
CA PHE A 1137 -39.05 16.39 -3.18
C PHE A 1137 -38.13 17.57 -2.93
N VAL A 1138 -37.02 17.70 -3.68
CA VAL A 1138 -36.10 18.84 -3.54
C VAL A 1138 -36.82 20.16 -3.85
N GLU A 1139 -37.61 20.19 -4.93
CA GLU A 1139 -38.41 21.38 -5.28
C GLU A 1139 -39.55 21.66 -4.29
N HIS A 1140 -40.16 20.61 -3.72
CA HIS A 1140 -41.24 20.75 -2.75
C HIS A 1140 -40.78 21.45 -1.46
N PHE A 1141 -39.60 21.08 -0.93
CA PHE A 1141 -39.10 21.69 0.31
C PHE A 1141 -38.59 23.11 0.13
N ASN A 1142 -37.95 23.41 -1.01
CA ASN A 1142 -37.52 24.76 -1.39
C ASN A 1142 -36.69 25.50 -0.29
N ASP A 1143 -35.74 24.81 0.37
CA ASP A 1143 -34.90 25.35 1.47
C ASP A 1143 -33.39 25.18 1.20
N ASP A 1144 -32.63 26.28 1.18
CA ASP A 1144 -31.18 26.27 0.87
C ASP A 1144 -30.35 25.49 1.91
N ARG A 1145 -30.87 25.34 3.13
CA ARG A 1145 -30.25 24.52 4.17
C ARG A 1145 -30.38 23.04 3.83
N ILE A 1146 -31.53 22.60 3.32
CA ILE A 1146 -31.73 21.22 2.85
C ILE A 1146 -30.82 20.94 1.64
N ASP A 1147 -30.74 21.87 0.68
CA ASP A 1147 -29.84 21.73 -0.48
C ASP A 1147 -28.37 21.51 -0.04
N SER A 1148 -27.94 22.22 1.00
CA SER A 1148 -26.57 22.12 1.53
C SER A 1148 -26.29 20.76 2.17
N GLU A 1149 -27.28 20.18 2.84
CA GLU A 1149 -27.20 18.88 3.51
C GLU A 1149 -27.27 17.72 2.50
N ILE A 1150 -28.09 17.84 1.45
CA ILE A 1150 -28.08 16.92 0.31
C ILE A 1150 -26.69 16.91 -0.34
N ARG A 1151 -26.12 18.09 -0.61
CA ARG A 1151 -24.77 18.23 -1.17
C ARG A 1151 -23.74 17.53 -0.29
N CYS A 1152 -23.81 17.73 1.03
CA CYS A 1152 -22.91 17.11 2.01
C CYS A 1152 -23.02 15.58 1.98
N ALA A 1153 -24.24 15.04 2.02
CA ALA A 1153 -24.49 13.60 1.95
C ALA A 1153 -23.96 12.98 0.63
N LEU A 1154 -24.21 13.61 -0.51
CA LEU A 1154 -23.72 13.16 -1.81
C LEU A 1154 -22.20 13.19 -1.92
N PHE A 1155 -21.55 14.20 -1.33
CA PHE A 1155 -20.10 14.27 -1.24
C PHE A 1155 -19.54 13.14 -0.35
N ASN A 1156 -20.04 13.02 0.88
CA ASN A 1156 -19.57 12.04 1.85
C ASN A 1156 -19.79 10.58 1.39
N ARG A 1157 -20.82 10.31 0.60
CA ARG A 1157 -21.09 8.99 0.01
C ARG A 1157 -19.96 8.49 -0.90
N ARG A 1158 -19.10 9.37 -1.41
CA ARG A 1158 -17.92 8.96 -2.20
C ARG A 1158 -16.77 8.41 -1.34
N GLY A 1159 -16.81 8.64 -0.03
CA GLY A 1159 -15.86 8.07 0.91
C GLY A 1159 -14.43 8.60 0.75
N MET A 1160 -13.50 7.95 1.45
CA MET A 1160 -12.07 8.22 1.32
C MET A 1160 -11.53 7.59 0.05
N THR A 1161 -10.73 8.35 -0.71
CA THR A 1161 -10.03 7.84 -1.89
C THR A 1161 -8.55 7.75 -1.60
N THR A 1162 -7.89 6.73 -2.17
CA THR A 1162 -6.42 6.61 -2.20
C THR A 1162 -6.00 6.54 -3.66
N ARG A 1163 -4.82 7.08 -3.97
CA ARG A 1163 -4.30 7.19 -5.33
C ARG A 1163 -2.81 6.98 -5.35
N SER A 1164 -2.25 6.64 -6.51
CA SER A 1164 -0.80 6.61 -6.64
C SER A 1164 -0.21 8.04 -6.54
N PRO A 1165 1.04 8.21 -6.05
CA PRO A 1165 1.61 9.54 -5.78
C PRO A 1165 1.63 10.53 -6.95
N PHE A 1166 1.49 10.04 -8.19
CA PHE A 1166 1.61 10.81 -9.42
C PHE A 1166 0.35 10.79 -10.29
N GLU A 1167 -0.77 10.26 -9.80
CA GLU A 1167 -2.01 10.06 -10.58
C GLU A 1167 -2.79 11.35 -10.87
N GLY A 1168 -2.63 12.34 -10.00
CA GLY A 1168 -3.37 13.61 -10.05
C GLY A 1168 -4.88 13.44 -9.88
N GLY A 1169 -5.63 14.40 -10.43
CA GLY A 1169 -7.08 14.55 -10.25
C GLY A 1169 -7.97 13.63 -11.10
N THR A 1170 -7.52 12.41 -11.41
CA THR A 1170 -8.26 11.51 -12.30
C THR A 1170 -9.57 11.02 -11.67
N ILE A 1171 -9.56 10.73 -10.38
CA ILE A 1171 -10.73 10.28 -9.61
C ILE A 1171 -11.79 11.39 -9.58
N GLU A 1172 -11.38 12.61 -9.30
CA GLU A 1172 -12.24 13.79 -9.27
C GLU A 1172 -12.88 14.07 -10.63
N ARG A 1173 -12.14 13.88 -11.73
CA ARG A 1173 -12.68 13.98 -13.10
C ARG A 1173 -13.76 12.95 -13.39
N HIS A 1174 -13.64 11.73 -12.85
CA HIS A 1174 -14.71 10.75 -12.96
C HIS A 1174 -15.97 11.19 -12.18
N HIS A 1175 -15.80 11.77 -10.99
CA HIS A 1175 -16.93 12.36 -10.25
C HIS A 1175 -17.56 13.55 -11.00
N ILE A 1176 -16.77 14.42 -11.64
CA ILE A 1176 -17.28 15.51 -12.49
C ILE A 1176 -18.15 14.96 -13.61
N GLN A 1177 -17.71 13.91 -14.31
CA GLN A 1177 -18.51 13.27 -15.38
C GLN A 1177 -19.83 12.72 -14.84
N THR A 1178 -19.78 12.03 -13.70
CA THR A 1178 -20.96 11.47 -13.03
C THR A 1178 -21.95 12.56 -12.63
N PHE A 1179 -21.51 13.63 -11.96
CA PHE A 1179 -22.39 14.72 -11.57
C PHE A 1179 -22.86 15.56 -12.76
N THR A 1180 -22.09 15.63 -13.84
CA THR A 1180 -22.54 16.25 -15.11
C THR A 1180 -23.71 15.49 -15.69
N LYS A 1181 -23.63 14.15 -15.75
CA LYS A 1181 -24.74 13.29 -16.18
C LYS A 1181 -25.99 13.49 -15.30
N TYR A 1182 -25.81 13.55 -13.98
CA TYR A 1182 -26.92 13.75 -13.04
C TYR A 1182 -27.55 15.14 -13.17
N ARG A 1183 -26.73 16.19 -13.30
CA ARG A 1183 -27.17 17.57 -13.55
C ARG A 1183 -28.00 17.66 -14.83
N ASP A 1184 -27.53 17.05 -15.91
CA ASP A 1184 -28.18 17.15 -17.22
C ASP A 1184 -29.54 16.45 -17.24
N LYS A 1185 -29.67 15.34 -16.51
CA LYS A 1185 -30.97 14.69 -16.26
C LYS A 1185 -31.89 15.53 -15.38
N ALA A 1186 -31.37 16.08 -14.27
CA ALA A 1186 -32.16 16.90 -13.34
C ALA A 1186 -32.65 18.22 -13.97
N ARG A 1187 -31.95 18.73 -14.99
CA ARG A 1187 -32.15 20.07 -15.57
C ARG A 1187 -33.60 20.38 -15.96
N TYR A 1188 -34.37 19.39 -16.39
CA TYR A 1188 -35.76 19.58 -16.82
C TYR A 1188 -36.78 19.43 -15.69
N HIS A 1189 -36.37 18.92 -14.52
CA HIS A 1189 -37.27 18.52 -13.44
C HIS A 1189 -37.00 19.24 -12.10
N SER A 1190 -35.76 19.68 -11.83
CA SER A 1190 -35.39 20.37 -10.57
C SER A 1190 -34.22 21.34 -10.75
N PRO A 1191 -34.47 22.66 -10.86
CA PRO A 1191 -33.44 23.69 -10.86
C PRO A 1191 -32.56 23.69 -9.60
N ARG A 1192 -33.12 23.37 -8.43
CA ARG A 1192 -32.36 23.34 -7.16
C ARG A 1192 -31.36 22.19 -7.14
N LEU A 1193 -31.77 21.01 -7.57
CA LEU A 1193 -30.88 19.85 -7.65
C LEU A 1193 -29.78 20.05 -8.71
N THR A 1194 -30.10 20.70 -9.84
CA THR A 1194 -29.09 21.16 -10.81
C THR A 1194 -28.04 22.05 -10.14
N ARG A 1195 -28.44 23.04 -9.33
CA ARG A 1195 -27.52 23.92 -8.59
C ARG A 1195 -26.66 23.16 -7.58
N ILE A 1196 -27.19 22.12 -6.93
CA ILE A 1196 -26.42 21.24 -6.03
C ILE A 1196 -25.32 20.51 -6.81
N PHE A 1197 -25.67 19.89 -7.94
CA PHE A 1197 -24.70 19.18 -8.77
C PHE A 1197 -23.67 20.14 -9.40
N GLU A 1198 -24.05 21.35 -9.79
CA GLU A 1198 -23.10 22.37 -10.28
C GLU A 1198 -22.07 22.76 -9.21
N LYS A 1199 -22.49 22.90 -7.94
CA LYS A 1199 -21.55 23.13 -6.83
C LYS A 1199 -20.60 21.95 -6.65
N LEU A 1200 -21.11 20.71 -6.66
CA LEU A 1200 -20.28 19.50 -6.57
C LEU A 1200 -19.27 19.42 -7.73
N ILE A 1201 -19.72 19.68 -8.97
CA ILE A 1201 -18.83 19.73 -10.14
C ILE A 1201 -17.70 20.74 -9.92
N LYS A 1202 -18.02 21.95 -9.45
CA LYS A 1202 -17.02 22.99 -9.18
C LYS A 1202 -16.04 22.59 -8.08
N GLU A 1203 -16.54 21.98 -7.00
CA GLU A 1203 -15.71 21.46 -5.90
C GLU A 1203 -14.75 20.38 -6.41
N TYR A 1204 -15.26 19.39 -7.15
CA TYR A 1204 -14.41 18.36 -7.74
C TYR A 1204 -13.46 18.90 -8.82
N GLN A 1205 -13.79 19.98 -9.53
CA GLN A 1205 -12.86 20.65 -10.45
C GLN A 1205 -11.68 21.27 -9.71
N GLN A 1206 -11.96 21.96 -8.61
CA GLN A 1206 -10.92 22.55 -7.76
C GLN A 1206 -10.06 21.45 -7.11
N MET A 1207 -10.67 20.36 -6.65
CA MET A 1207 -9.94 19.21 -6.14
C MET A 1207 -9.07 18.58 -7.24
N ALA A 1208 -9.61 18.35 -8.44
CA ALA A 1208 -8.84 17.76 -9.54
C ALA A 1208 -7.60 18.58 -9.88
N GLU A 1209 -7.74 19.91 -9.94
CA GLU A 1209 -6.62 20.81 -10.19
C GLU A 1209 -5.60 20.82 -9.04
N LYS A 1210 -6.08 20.83 -7.79
CA LYS A 1210 -5.21 20.72 -6.60
C LYS A 1210 -4.37 19.45 -6.66
N GLU A 1211 -5.01 18.32 -6.94
CA GLU A 1211 -4.37 17.00 -6.98
C GLU A 1211 -3.40 16.86 -8.15
N ASP A 1212 -3.71 17.45 -9.32
CA ASP A 1212 -2.75 17.54 -10.43
C ASP A 1212 -1.51 18.37 -10.06
N ASN A 1213 -1.70 19.49 -9.36
CA ASN A 1213 -0.61 20.35 -8.94
C ASN A 1213 0.24 19.67 -7.86
N GLU A 1214 -0.38 18.97 -6.92
CA GLU A 1214 0.32 18.17 -5.90
C GLU A 1214 1.10 17.01 -6.55
N ALA A 1215 0.50 16.28 -7.50
CA ALA A 1215 1.18 15.23 -8.25
C ALA A 1215 2.40 15.78 -9.02
N LYS A 1216 2.26 16.92 -9.70
CA LYS A 1216 3.37 17.60 -10.40
C LYS A 1216 4.47 18.04 -9.44
N LEU A 1217 4.11 18.51 -8.23
CA LEU A 1217 5.07 18.96 -7.25
C LEU A 1217 5.82 17.79 -6.62
N LEU A 1218 5.10 16.72 -6.24
CA LEU A 1218 5.67 15.49 -5.73
C LEU A 1218 6.62 14.86 -6.74
N ASP A 1219 6.23 14.83 -8.02
CA ASP A 1219 7.03 14.29 -9.12
C ASP A 1219 8.38 15.00 -9.33
N ILE A 1220 8.48 16.28 -8.97
CA ILE A 1220 9.73 17.07 -9.04
C ILE A 1220 10.52 16.99 -7.75
N THR A 1221 9.85 16.72 -6.64
CA THR A 1221 10.45 16.81 -5.30
C THR A 1221 11.00 15.47 -4.83
N ASN A 1222 10.36 14.36 -5.24
CA ASN A 1222 10.61 12.96 -4.87
C ASN A 1222 10.82 12.10 -6.09
#